data_AF-A0A7Y4Z628-F1
#
_entry.id   AF-A0A7Y4Z628-F1
#
_cell.length_a   1.000
_cell.length_b   1.000
_cell.length_c   1.000
_cell.angle_alpha   90.00
_cell.angle_beta   90.00
_cell.angle_gamma   90.00
#
_symmetry.space_group_name_H-M   'P 1'
#
loop_
_entity.id
_entity.type
_entity.pdbx_description
1 polymer ?
#
loop_
_entity_poly.entity_id
_entity_poly.type
_entity_poly.pdbx_seq_one_letter_code
_entity_poly.pdbx_strand_id
1 'polypeptide(L)'
;MSGIKHILRIVKKRYLFSKRAVVLFSLLLIPLISLSQIDTTKKSMSFDFGITRDMNINLWPIFKRTISDYEKDKQLLFPIYRSYSNFKNGERRIHFIPLFWRDSSINEENLRIISTYYPSLIHISKNNDEKTKTFTFLELAPRINLLEFKKSPDGLVMQNNLLLFLWYQNNQVTKKSYLIVFPAYWQFKSPIRKSHTLFPIYSYGNNLRNKKQYSVITPLFWHLQSPKRTSNLFFPIYWNRKILNGKDSTISNLVFPVYWSHKDRNTNNKIVFPIVWSLNNVRYKSLTIVPLVSYGYNSDRERHHLMVTPFFWHVKRFEGESTTLFPLVWSSTWKTKFENYSSLVVFPIYWAQQNNNERSQILLPFIWSKTTPYYQSFSFIPLFSVGQSPDKTSGHVIATPLFWHYKSPDIISNTLFPIWWKRKRFYEDITQTTNIVFPLYWERKEPSIQRNILFPIVWNFKNTEYHTFTFAPFISRGQSTDGKNSYLAITPLYWSFQTEQGKGKLLFPLWWQNDRTNNGELRNSSRVVLLYWKYKDTERKHQGLLPLVWKLQNKSNQSFTFFPIFSHGQSIDSSKNYLAITPLFWHFKNQKRTFNTLFPIWWNRSINDGQYNRHFQLLVPIYYAKWDRLTSKKILFPIIWSLKNLNYRSFTFVPIFSYGQSTDENVKHLAITPLFWYFRNPDGYSASLIPIFWKSQYGDGESAVRWNVIFPIYWSNRGLNQNNHVLFPIVWSFNNSLHRSLTIAPLFSIGHNNDNSKRYAVITPLFWHIKKPKSYTNTFLPIWWSSQKEVGNKKIKTDILFPIYLSFSNQHRATKVVFPLVWSFRSSNSHSHSFTFAPIFSIGQNINGKSHLMVTPLFWKFDSKAKHRRILFPLFTSYSDTANHKQFDVLLLLVRHSSASNSSNLSILWPIVEREKSINYKYFRFAPLVWSKKSPTFSYFTIQPFFYHSVSKENETYRILWELFVHRNQLGIKRSNSILWKVTTWDKYNNGDHDFRLLYLLYANSNVNGKVEKSLFPFYYLTKDTNGNRSLSAFFYFYNSLKRKIPNTKEYYQEERIFWLIRIRSNYKILKQKGVEVE
;
A
#
# COMPACT_ATOMS: atom_id res chain seq x y z
N MET A 1 13.92 -44.85 49.63
CA MET A 1 13.65 -43.40 49.83
C MET A 1 14.36 -42.60 48.73
N SER A 2 13.95 -41.40 48.30
CA SER A 2 12.65 -40.72 48.45
C SER A 2 12.55 -39.53 47.48
N GLY A 3 11.32 -39.21 47.04
CA GLY A 3 10.97 -38.00 46.27
C GLY A 3 10.65 -36.76 47.12
N ILE A 4 11.15 -36.72 48.36
CA ILE A 4 11.46 -35.50 49.13
C ILE A 4 10.37 -34.41 49.27
N LYS A 5 9.87 -34.31 50.52
CA LYS A 5 9.56 -33.06 51.25
C LYS A 5 8.25 -32.29 50.90
N HIS A 6 7.49 -31.74 51.88
CA HIS A 6 7.73 -30.57 52.79
C HIS A 6 7.55 -29.24 51.99
N ILE A 7 6.96 -28.14 52.46
CA ILE A 7 6.30 -27.75 53.74
C ILE A 7 5.73 -26.30 53.60
N LEU A 8 5.03 -25.79 54.64
CA LEU A 8 4.65 -24.37 54.88
C LEU A 8 3.60 -23.79 53.91
N ARG A 9 2.61 -22.96 54.32
CA ARG A 9 2.64 -21.84 55.28
C ARG A 9 1.26 -21.52 55.94
N ILE A 10 1.29 -21.10 57.23
CA ILE A 10 0.50 -20.02 57.91
C ILE A 10 -1.05 -20.16 58.01
N VAL A 11 -1.82 -20.01 59.12
CA VAL A 11 -1.68 -19.66 60.58
C VAL A 11 -2.05 -18.22 61.06
N LYS A 12 -3.24 -18.03 61.70
CA LYS A 12 -3.61 -17.20 62.91
C LYS A 12 -5.17 -17.11 63.07
N LYS A 13 -5.82 -17.28 64.26
CA LYS A 13 -6.14 -16.35 65.41
C LYS A 13 -7.04 -15.13 65.02
N ARG A 14 -7.99 -14.56 65.81
CA ARG A 14 -8.57 -14.65 67.21
C ARG A 14 -10.05 -14.08 67.11
N TYR A 15 -11.04 -13.99 68.03
CA TYR A 15 -11.39 -14.11 69.48
C TYR A 15 -12.81 -14.81 69.58
N LEU A 16 -13.46 -15.24 70.69
CA LEU A 16 -13.28 -15.22 72.18
C LEU A 16 -13.95 -14.07 72.99
N PHE A 17 -15.12 -14.32 73.62
CA PHE A 17 -15.74 -13.77 74.88
C PHE A 17 -17.12 -14.50 75.11
N SER A 18 -17.75 -14.64 76.28
CA SER A 18 -17.46 -14.19 77.66
C SER A 18 -17.94 -15.23 78.72
N LYS A 19 -17.43 -15.12 79.97
CA LYS A 19 -17.91 -15.82 81.18
C LYS A 19 -18.05 -14.77 82.28
N ARG A 20 -19.22 -14.64 82.94
CA ARG A 20 -19.43 -14.03 84.29
C ARG A 20 -20.92 -14.09 84.68
N ALA A 21 -21.33 -15.08 85.48
CA ALA A 21 -22.68 -15.19 86.05
C ALA A 21 -22.77 -16.22 87.21
N VAL A 22 -21.81 -16.22 88.15
CA VAL A 22 -21.83 -17.12 89.34
C VAL A 22 -21.35 -16.37 90.60
N VAL A 23 -21.97 -15.21 90.86
CA VAL A 23 -21.73 -14.38 92.08
C VAL A 23 -23.04 -14.02 92.79
N LEU A 24 -24.20 -14.47 92.28
CA LEU A 24 -25.40 -14.64 93.10
C LEU A 24 -25.24 -15.99 93.81
N PHE A 25 -24.99 -16.02 95.11
CA PHE A 25 -25.99 -15.90 96.18
C PHE A 25 -27.15 -16.89 95.99
N SER A 26 -27.37 -17.90 96.84
CA SER A 26 -27.17 -18.02 98.30
C SER A 26 -28.15 -17.22 99.16
N LEU A 27 -29.44 -17.37 98.86
CA LEU A 27 -30.54 -17.37 99.83
C LEU A 27 -31.33 -18.67 99.61
N LEU A 28 -31.43 -19.53 100.63
CA LEU A 28 -32.56 -19.62 101.57
C LEU A 28 -33.86 -20.03 100.84
N LEU A 29 -34.31 -21.30 100.87
CA LEU A 29 -34.74 -22.11 102.03
C LEU A 29 -35.73 -21.38 102.95
N ILE A 30 -37.01 -21.68 102.74
CA ILE A 30 -38.13 -21.59 103.69
C ILE A 30 -39.20 -22.63 103.21
N PRO A 31 -40.00 -23.25 104.10
CA PRO A 31 -40.40 -24.65 103.89
C PRO A 31 -41.75 -24.88 103.18
N LEU A 32 -42.06 -26.16 102.94
CA LEU A 32 -43.33 -26.65 102.41
C LEU A 32 -44.49 -26.40 103.38
N ILE A 33 -45.69 -26.21 102.83
CA ILE A 33 -46.93 -26.69 103.46
C ILE A 33 -47.41 -27.87 102.61
N SER A 34 -47.38 -29.07 103.18
CA SER A 34 -47.83 -30.29 102.51
C SER A 34 -49.33 -30.49 102.67
N LEU A 35 -50.07 -30.39 101.56
CA LEU A 35 -51.42 -30.99 101.50
C LEU A 35 -51.26 -32.49 101.27
N SER A 36 -51.69 -33.29 102.25
CA SER A 36 -51.65 -34.74 102.19
C SER A 36 -52.59 -35.28 101.11
N GLN A 37 -52.17 -36.36 100.47
CA GLN A 37 -52.97 -37.05 99.47
C GLN A 37 -53.94 -38.03 100.14
N ILE A 38 -55.14 -38.17 99.58
CA ILE A 38 -56.23 -38.98 100.16
C ILE A 38 -55.99 -40.46 99.84
N ASP A 39 -55.81 -41.29 100.87
CA ASP A 39 -55.60 -42.74 100.69
C ASP A 39 -56.86 -43.41 100.11
N THR A 40 -56.69 -44.08 98.98
CA THR A 40 -57.75 -44.82 98.27
C THR A 40 -57.87 -46.28 98.71
N THR A 41 -56.97 -46.75 99.58
CA THR A 41 -56.82 -48.16 99.95
C THR A 41 -57.24 -48.45 101.40
N LYS A 42 -58.48 -48.91 101.58
CA LYS A 42 -59.11 -49.16 102.90
C LYS A 42 -58.52 -50.37 103.67
N LYS A 43 -57.29 -50.24 104.19
CA LYS A 43 -56.69 -51.16 105.19
C LYS A 43 -55.89 -50.40 106.25
N SER A 44 -56.16 -50.71 107.51
CA SER A 44 -55.48 -50.16 108.70
C SER A 44 -54.33 -51.05 109.16
N MET A 45 -53.22 -50.41 109.55
CA MET A 45 -52.11 -50.98 110.33
C MET A 45 -51.55 -49.86 111.22
N SER A 46 -50.81 -50.20 112.28
CA SER A 46 -50.46 -49.29 113.38
C SER A 46 -49.39 -48.23 113.06
N PHE A 47 -48.63 -48.36 111.97
CA PHE A 47 -47.64 -47.36 111.54
C PHE A 47 -47.32 -47.50 110.04
N ASP A 48 -47.45 -46.42 109.26
CA ASP A 48 -47.10 -46.36 107.83
C ASP A 48 -46.85 -44.89 107.40
N PHE A 49 -45.97 -44.66 106.44
CA PHE A 49 -45.57 -43.33 105.93
C PHE A 49 -46.34 -42.89 104.66
N GLY A 50 -47.25 -43.72 104.13
CA GLY A 50 -48.24 -43.34 103.09
C GLY A 50 -47.71 -43.10 101.66
N ILE A 51 -46.42 -42.79 101.49
CA ILE A 51 -45.72 -42.51 100.22
C ILE A 51 -45.73 -43.71 99.25
N THR A 52 -46.06 -44.91 99.74
CA THR A 52 -46.05 -46.18 99.02
C THR A 52 -47.39 -46.58 98.39
N ARG A 53 -48.52 -46.00 98.82
CA ARG A 53 -49.87 -46.54 98.53
C ARG A 53 -50.50 -46.07 97.22
N ASP A 54 -50.26 -44.82 96.81
CA ASP A 54 -50.99 -44.19 95.70
C ASP A 54 -50.15 -44.07 94.41
N MET A 55 -50.79 -44.13 93.26
CA MET A 55 -50.18 -43.95 91.93
C MET A 55 -49.65 -42.51 91.74
N ASN A 56 -50.42 -41.50 92.15
CA ASN A 56 -49.98 -40.10 92.17
C ASN A 56 -49.24 -39.78 93.49
N ILE A 57 -48.35 -38.78 93.50
CA ILE A 57 -47.70 -38.19 94.69
C ILE A 57 -47.44 -36.71 94.40
N ASN A 58 -47.89 -35.77 95.25
CA ASN A 58 -47.68 -34.33 95.02
C ASN A 58 -46.99 -33.60 96.19
N LEU A 59 -45.68 -33.79 96.35
CA LEU A 59 -44.83 -33.12 97.35
C LEU A 59 -44.12 -31.90 96.74
N TRP A 60 -44.89 -30.94 96.22
CA TRP A 60 -44.36 -29.73 95.60
C TRP A 60 -43.59 -28.85 96.63
N PRO A 61 -42.46 -28.21 96.26
CA PRO A 61 -41.78 -28.23 94.95
C PRO A 61 -40.76 -29.38 94.79
N ILE A 62 -40.53 -30.18 95.84
CA ILE A 62 -39.42 -31.15 95.88
C ILE A 62 -39.67 -32.35 94.96
N PHE A 63 -40.87 -32.92 94.94
CA PHE A 63 -41.19 -34.08 94.11
C PHE A 63 -42.67 -34.17 93.74
N LYS A 64 -42.98 -34.27 92.45
CA LYS A 64 -44.35 -34.50 91.95
C LYS A 64 -44.35 -35.65 90.95
N ARG A 65 -45.02 -36.75 91.30
CA ARG A 65 -45.33 -37.88 90.42
C ARG A 65 -46.80 -37.84 90.06
N THR A 66 -47.14 -37.83 88.79
CA THR A 66 -48.48 -38.25 88.35
C THR A 66 -48.37 -39.60 87.65
N ILE A 67 -49.41 -40.44 87.79
CA ILE A 67 -49.60 -41.66 87.03
C ILE A 67 -51.10 -41.81 86.79
N SER A 68 -51.47 -41.95 85.52
CA SER A 68 -52.77 -42.38 85.02
C SER A 68 -52.55 -43.40 83.90
N ASP A 69 -53.62 -44.01 83.41
CA ASP A 69 -53.57 -45.00 82.32
C ASP A 69 -52.96 -44.43 81.01
N TYR A 70 -53.02 -43.11 80.83
CA TYR A 70 -52.56 -42.43 79.62
C TYR A 70 -51.30 -41.58 79.79
N GLU A 71 -50.93 -41.19 81.01
CA GLU A 71 -49.72 -40.38 81.24
C GLU A 71 -49.08 -40.54 82.62
N LYS A 72 -47.81 -40.15 82.70
CA LYS A 72 -46.97 -40.26 83.89
C LYS A 72 -45.96 -39.12 83.93
N ASP A 73 -46.13 -38.14 84.82
CA ASP A 73 -45.12 -37.11 85.09
C ASP A 73 -44.27 -37.47 86.31
N LYS A 74 -43.03 -36.96 86.34
CA LYS A 74 -42.11 -37.04 87.47
C LYS A 74 -41.24 -35.79 87.49
N GLN A 75 -41.64 -34.79 88.25
CA GLN A 75 -40.91 -33.56 88.49
C GLN A 75 -40.13 -33.70 89.81
N LEU A 76 -38.89 -33.20 89.87
CA LEU A 76 -38.07 -33.17 91.07
C LEU A 76 -37.33 -31.82 91.13
N LEU A 77 -37.43 -31.13 92.28
CA LEU A 77 -37.02 -29.73 92.48
C LEU A 77 -37.54 -28.82 91.36
N PHE A 78 -38.86 -28.65 91.29
CA PHE A 78 -39.56 -28.07 90.14
C PHE A 78 -38.98 -26.72 89.65
N PRO A 79 -38.69 -26.53 88.34
CA PRO A 79 -38.72 -27.49 87.22
C PRO A 79 -37.33 -28.03 86.85
N ILE A 80 -36.36 -28.05 87.79
CA ILE A 80 -34.97 -28.43 87.54
C ILE A 80 -34.89 -29.81 86.91
N TYR A 81 -35.56 -30.83 87.46
CA TYR A 81 -35.74 -32.13 86.81
C TYR A 81 -37.22 -32.40 86.48
N ARG A 82 -37.49 -32.92 85.28
CA ARG A 82 -38.79 -33.43 84.85
C ARG A 82 -38.61 -34.69 84.01
N SER A 83 -39.54 -35.64 84.13
CA SER A 83 -39.56 -36.91 83.41
C SER A 83 -41.02 -37.32 83.15
N TYR A 84 -41.58 -36.72 82.10
CA TYR A 84 -42.94 -36.96 81.61
C TYR A 84 -42.96 -38.08 80.57
N SER A 85 -44.01 -38.90 80.57
CA SER A 85 -44.32 -39.83 79.49
C SER A 85 -45.83 -39.97 79.29
N ASN A 86 -46.32 -39.67 78.08
CA ASN A 86 -47.69 -39.92 77.65
C ASN A 86 -47.74 -41.24 76.87
N PHE A 87 -48.48 -42.22 77.39
CA PHE A 87 -48.59 -43.56 76.80
C PHE A 87 -49.52 -43.58 75.58
N LYS A 88 -50.51 -42.68 75.52
CA LYS A 88 -51.48 -42.59 74.41
C LYS A 88 -50.88 -41.95 73.15
N ASN A 89 -50.11 -40.87 73.31
CA ASN A 89 -49.46 -40.14 72.23
C ASN A 89 -47.99 -40.57 72.00
N GLY A 90 -47.48 -41.51 72.79
CA GLY A 90 -46.09 -41.99 72.74
C GLY A 90 -45.04 -40.95 73.10
N GLU A 91 -45.43 -39.83 73.72
CA GLU A 91 -44.49 -38.76 74.11
C GLU A 91 -43.67 -39.12 75.34
N ARG A 92 -42.42 -38.67 75.40
CA ARG A 92 -41.58 -38.68 76.61
C ARG A 92 -40.73 -37.41 76.66
N ARG A 93 -40.76 -36.67 77.76
CA ARG A 93 -40.05 -35.40 77.94
C ARG A 93 -39.21 -35.44 79.21
N ILE A 94 -37.89 -35.44 79.08
CA ILE A 94 -36.92 -35.48 80.18
C ILE A 94 -36.12 -34.18 80.19
N HIS A 95 -36.38 -33.31 81.16
CA HIS A 95 -35.69 -32.04 81.34
C HIS A 95 -34.79 -32.11 82.57
N PHE A 96 -33.57 -31.60 82.47
CA PHE A 96 -32.64 -31.37 83.58
C PHE A 96 -31.95 -30.01 83.37
N ILE A 97 -32.65 -28.95 83.74
CA ILE A 97 -32.34 -27.56 83.38
C ILE A 97 -31.14 -27.05 84.22
N PRO A 98 -30.16 -26.33 83.63
CA PRO A 98 -30.01 -25.95 82.22
C PRO A 98 -29.12 -26.91 81.41
N LEU A 99 -28.76 -28.09 81.95
CA LEU A 99 -27.72 -28.94 81.38
C LEU A 99 -28.21 -29.82 80.24
N PHE A 100 -29.45 -30.30 80.29
CA PHE A 100 -29.98 -31.33 79.40
C PHE A 100 -31.49 -31.16 79.22
N TRP A 101 -31.99 -31.31 77.99
CA TRP A 101 -33.41 -31.19 77.67
C TRP A 101 -33.74 -32.15 76.53
N ARG A 102 -34.54 -33.19 76.78
CA ARG A 102 -34.87 -34.22 75.81
C ARG A 102 -36.38 -34.40 75.69
N ASP A 103 -36.97 -33.81 74.67
CA ASP A 103 -38.34 -34.16 74.24
C ASP A 103 -38.30 -35.31 73.23
N SER A 104 -39.37 -36.10 73.19
CA SER A 104 -39.59 -37.17 72.22
C SER A 104 -41.07 -37.49 72.08
N SER A 105 -41.47 -37.94 70.89
CA SER A 105 -42.80 -38.37 70.49
C SER A 105 -42.67 -39.47 69.42
N ILE A 106 -43.81 -39.97 68.92
CA ILE A 106 -43.84 -40.92 67.79
C ILE A 106 -43.16 -40.31 66.56
N ASN A 107 -43.30 -39.01 66.34
CA ASN A 107 -42.88 -38.32 65.12
C ASN A 107 -41.54 -37.58 65.27
N GLU A 108 -41.16 -37.09 66.47
CA GLU A 108 -39.90 -36.34 66.67
C GLU A 108 -39.16 -36.69 67.97
N GLU A 109 -37.82 -36.60 67.98
CA GLU A 109 -37.00 -36.51 69.19
C GLU A 109 -36.14 -35.25 69.14
N ASN A 110 -36.12 -34.45 70.21
CA ASN A 110 -35.38 -33.18 70.30
C ASN A 110 -34.54 -33.17 71.58
N LEU A 111 -33.22 -33.24 71.45
CA LEU A 111 -32.23 -33.24 72.54
C LEU A 111 -31.37 -31.98 72.50
N ARG A 112 -31.49 -31.11 73.50
CA ARG A 112 -30.65 -29.93 73.72
C ARG A 112 -29.70 -30.19 74.90
N ILE A 113 -28.45 -29.77 74.78
CA ILE A 113 -27.41 -29.87 75.83
C ILE A 113 -26.85 -28.47 76.06
N ILE A 114 -26.83 -28.05 77.33
CA ILE A 114 -26.62 -26.66 77.78
C ILE A 114 -27.62 -25.72 77.09
N SER A 115 -28.84 -25.70 77.65
CA SER A 115 -30.02 -24.99 77.14
C SER A 115 -31.08 -24.84 78.23
N THR A 116 -31.69 -23.65 78.34
CA THR A 116 -32.96 -23.44 79.06
C THR A 116 -34.17 -23.62 78.14
N TYR A 117 -34.05 -23.20 76.88
CA TYR A 117 -34.83 -23.62 75.71
C TYR A 117 -34.15 -23.06 74.45
N TYR A 118 -33.89 -21.75 74.46
CA TYR A 118 -32.92 -21.03 73.64
C TYR A 118 -32.13 -20.05 74.54
N PRO A 119 -30.87 -19.71 74.22
CA PRO A 119 -30.03 -20.37 73.21
C PRO A 119 -29.66 -21.80 73.64
N SER A 120 -29.26 -22.64 72.69
CA SER A 120 -28.71 -23.97 72.98
C SER A 120 -27.29 -24.12 72.42
N LEU A 121 -26.39 -24.72 73.20
CA LEU A 121 -25.02 -24.96 72.74
C LEU A 121 -24.95 -26.11 71.72
N ILE A 122 -25.68 -27.19 72.00
CA ILE A 122 -25.88 -28.32 71.10
C ILE A 122 -27.38 -28.63 71.08
N HIS A 123 -27.99 -28.71 69.90
CA HIS A 123 -29.35 -29.20 69.71
C HIS A 123 -29.40 -30.24 68.59
N ILE A 124 -29.78 -31.46 68.96
CA ILE A 124 -29.93 -32.63 68.10
C ILE A 124 -31.42 -32.90 67.93
N SER A 125 -31.95 -32.76 66.72
CA SER A 125 -33.32 -33.22 66.41
C SER A 125 -33.31 -34.49 65.56
N LYS A 126 -34.41 -35.24 65.61
CA LYS A 126 -34.68 -36.41 64.78
C LYS A 126 -36.18 -36.40 64.45
N ASN A 127 -36.53 -36.10 63.21
CA ASN A 127 -37.90 -36.25 62.73
C ASN A 127 -38.03 -37.61 62.02
N ASN A 128 -38.97 -38.43 62.48
CA ASN A 128 -39.17 -39.80 62.03
C ASN A 128 -39.92 -39.87 60.69
N ASP A 129 -40.77 -38.89 60.39
CA ASP A 129 -41.58 -38.82 59.17
C ASP A 129 -40.70 -38.48 57.96
N GLU A 130 -39.92 -37.40 58.04
CA GLU A 130 -38.85 -37.08 57.09
C GLU A 130 -37.66 -38.07 57.17
N LYS A 131 -37.60 -38.90 58.22
CA LYS A 131 -36.46 -39.74 58.62
C LYS A 131 -35.15 -38.96 58.73
N THR A 132 -35.23 -37.70 59.18
CA THR A 132 -34.08 -36.80 59.32
C THR A 132 -33.47 -36.85 60.71
N LYS A 133 -32.18 -36.54 60.79
CA LYS A 133 -31.48 -36.18 62.03
C LYS A 133 -30.74 -34.88 61.80
N THR A 134 -30.97 -33.86 62.63
CA THR A 134 -30.17 -32.64 62.65
C THR A 134 -29.22 -32.65 63.84
N PHE A 135 -28.08 -31.98 63.69
CA PHE A 135 -27.24 -31.51 64.78
C PHE A 135 -26.98 -30.03 64.51
N THR A 136 -27.30 -29.18 65.47
CA THR A 136 -27.02 -27.74 65.44
C THR A 136 -26.08 -27.41 66.59
N PHE A 137 -25.13 -26.51 66.31
CA PHE A 137 -24.16 -26.00 67.28
C PHE A 137 -24.29 -24.48 67.36
N LEU A 138 -24.43 -23.99 68.59
CA LEU A 138 -24.72 -22.60 68.93
C LEU A 138 -25.95 -22.09 68.15
N GLU A 139 -27.11 -22.59 68.55
CA GLU A 139 -28.43 -22.18 68.05
C GLU A 139 -28.96 -21.05 68.95
N LEU A 140 -29.03 -19.84 68.41
CA LEU A 140 -29.48 -18.64 69.14
C LEU A 140 -31.00 -18.50 69.11
N ALA A 141 -31.61 -18.86 67.98
CA ALA A 141 -33.04 -18.84 67.72
C ALA A 141 -33.37 -19.84 66.59
N PRO A 142 -34.66 -20.19 66.34
CA PRO A 142 -35.03 -21.08 65.24
C PRO A 142 -34.39 -20.64 63.90
N ARG A 143 -33.68 -21.57 63.24
CA ARG A 143 -32.90 -21.35 61.99
C ARG A 143 -31.71 -20.36 62.09
N ILE A 144 -31.47 -19.73 63.24
CA ILE A 144 -30.30 -18.86 63.48
C ILE A 144 -29.27 -19.64 64.31
N ASN A 145 -28.36 -20.31 63.60
CA ASN A 145 -27.32 -21.15 64.19
C ASN A 145 -25.94 -20.86 63.57
N LEU A 146 -24.88 -21.12 64.33
CA LEU A 146 -23.50 -20.99 63.81
C LEU A 146 -23.15 -22.12 62.85
N LEU A 147 -23.59 -23.34 63.15
CA LEU A 147 -23.35 -24.51 62.30
C LEU A 147 -24.47 -25.54 62.45
N GLU A 148 -24.95 -26.04 61.32
CA GLU A 148 -25.99 -27.06 61.23
C GLU A 148 -25.54 -28.22 60.34
N PHE A 149 -25.90 -29.45 60.73
CA PHE A 149 -25.76 -30.67 59.96
C PHE A 149 -27.12 -31.39 59.90
N LYS A 150 -27.85 -31.34 58.78
CA LYS A 150 -29.08 -32.12 58.55
C LYS A 150 -28.77 -33.34 57.69
N LYS A 151 -28.94 -34.54 58.24
CA LYS A 151 -28.88 -35.83 57.53
C LYS A 151 -30.31 -36.33 57.27
N SER A 152 -30.66 -36.55 56.00
CA SER A 152 -31.93 -37.12 55.54
C SER A 152 -31.69 -38.42 54.75
N PRO A 153 -32.73 -39.16 54.35
CA PRO A 153 -32.60 -40.19 53.32
C PRO A 153 -32.07 -39.62 52.01
N ASP A 154 -32.50 -38.42 51.65
CA ASP A 154 -32.08 -37.73 50.43
C ASP A 154 -30.63 -37.27 50.44
N GLY A 155 -29.97 -37.15 51.60
CA GLY A 155 -28.59 -36.65 51.65
C GLY A 155 -28.08 -36.12 52.98
N LEU A 156 -26.99 -35.35 52.89
CA LEU A 156 -26.44 -34.59 54.01
C LEU A 156 -26.27 -33.13 53.60
N VAL A 157 -26.79 -32.22 54.41
CA VAL A 157 -26.58 -30.78 54.35
C VAL A 157 -25.74 -30.37 55.55
N MET A 158 -24.74 -29.53 55.33
CA MET A 158 -23.96 -28.87 56.37
C MET A 158 -23.88 -27.37 56.01
N GLN A 159 -24.35 -26.50 56.88
CA GLN A 159 -24.48 -25.07 56.58
C GLN A 159 -24.11 -24.18 57.76
N ASN A 160 -23.43 -23.08 57.49
CA ASN A 160 -23.15 -22.00 58.43
C ASN A 160 -24.08 -20.83 58.09
N ASN A 161 -25.17 -20.70 58.84
CA ASN A 161 -26.23 -19.73 58.54
C ASN A 161 -25.90 -18.30 59.01
N LEU A 162 -25.02 -18.15 60.00
CA LEU A 162 -24.71 -16.86 60.64
C LEU A 162 -23.57 -16.08 59.95
N LEU A 163 -22.61 -16.76 59.31
CA LEU A 163 -21.43 -16.15 58.68
C LEU A 163 -21.26 -16.47 57.18
N LEU A 164 -22.09 -17.34 56.59
CA LEU A 164 -22.13 -17.70 55.16
C LEU A 164 -20.82 -18.28 54.56
N PHE A 165 -19.76 -18.45 55.34
CA PHE A 165 -18.45 -18.92 54.87
C PHE A 165 -18.42 -20.38 54.41
N LEU A 166 -19.41 -21.21 54.77
CA LEU A 166 -19.41 -22.63 54.46
C LEU A 166 -20.83 -23.15 54.19
N TRP A 167 -21.03 -23.70 52.99
CA TRP A 167 -22.24 -24.42 52.62
C TRP A 167 -21.89 -25.70 51.85
N TYR A 168 -22.38 -26.83 52.32
CA TYR A 168 -22.21 -28.15 51.72
C TYR A 168 -23.55 -28.86 51.63
N GLN A 169 -23.86 -29.40 50.46
CA GLN A 169 -25.05 -30.21 50.23
C GLN A 169 -24.65 -31.41 49.38
N ASN A 170 -24.98 -32.62 49.82
CA ASN A 170 -24.76 -33.85 49.08
C ASN A 170 -26.07 -34.65 49.01
N ASN A 171 -26.79 -34.50 47.91
CA ASN A 171 -28.08 -35.13 47.67
C ASN A 171 -27.89 -36.44 46.88
N GLN A 172 -28.22 -37.56 47.52
CA GLN A 172 -28.06 -38.93 47.03
C GLN A 172 -29.04 -39.26 45.90
N VAL A 173 -30.28 -38.78 45.97
CA VAL A 173 -31.34 -39.05 44.97
C VAL A 173 -30.95 -38.50 43.61
N THR A 174 -30.64 -37.19 43.54
CA THR A 174 -30.21 -36.51 42.30
C THR A 174 -28.74 -36.75 41.97
N LYS A 175 -27.98 -37.38 42.88
CA LYS A 175 -26.52 -37.57 42.83
C LYS A 175 -25.76 -36.25 42.59
N LYS A 176 -26.30 -35.15 43.12
CA LYS A 176 -25.70 -33.80 43.08
C LYS A 176 -25.00 -33.49 44.40
N SER A 177 -23.79 -32.96 44.33
CA SER A 177 -23.09 -32.39 45.48
C SER A 177 -22.58 -30.99 45.19
N TYR A 178 -22.70 -30.12 46.18
CA TYR A 178 -22.21 -28.76 46.18
C TYR A 178 -21.33 -28.52 47.40
N LEU A 179 -20.27 -27.75 47.23
CA LEU A 179 -19.45 -27.22 48.32
C LEU A 179 -19.05 -25.79 47.96
N ILE A 180 -19.40 -24.84 48.81
CA ILE A 180 -19.09 -23.42 48.67
C ILE A 180 -18.35 -22.99 49.94
N VAL A 181 -17.19 -22.37 49.74
CA VAL A 181 -16.42 -21.68 50.79
C VAL A 181 -16.24 -20.23 50.31
N PHE A 182 -17.20 -19.38 50.66
CA PHE A 182 -17.30 -18.03 50.11
C PHE A 182 -16.20 -17.10 50.68
N PRO A 183 -15.57 -16.21 49.87
CA PRO A 183 -15.68 -16.02 48.43
C PRO A 183 -14.57 -16.74 47.63
N ALA A 184 -13.95 -17.78 48.21
CA ALA A 184 -12.73 -18.37 47.66
C ALA A 184 -12.98 -19.56 46.72
N TYR A 185 -13.90 -20.47 47.07
CA TYR A 185 -14.02 -21.78 46.43
C TYR A 185 -15.47 -22.19 46.17
N TRP A 186 -15.73 -22.70 44.95
CA TRP A 186 -16.98 -23.33 44.57
C TRP A 186 -16.73 -24.68 43.89
N GLN A 187 -17.49 -25.69 44.28
CA GLN A 187 -17.50 -27.01 43.68
C GLN A 187 -18.94 -27.41 43.38
N PHE A 188 -19.19 -27.78 42.13
CA PHE A 188 -20.47 -28.30 41.65
C PHE A 188 -20.23 -29.67 41.02
N LYS A 189 -20.89 -30.70 41.54
CA LYS A 189 -20.77 -32.10 41.09
C LYS A 189 -22.17 -32.63 40.78
N SER A 190 -22.35 -33.16 39.57
CA SER A 190 -23.58 -33.80 39.11
C SER A 190 -23.25 -34.99 38.18
N PRO A 191 -24.23 -35.82 37.79
CA PRO A 191 -24.00 -36.93 36.85
C PRO A 191 -23.49 -36.49 35.47
N ILE A 192 -23.82 -35.27 35.02
CA ILE A 192 -23.52 -34.78 33.66
C ILE A 192 -22.35 -33.78 33.65
N ARG A 193 -22.27 -32.93 34.68
CA ARG A 193 -21.27 -31.84 34.79
C ARG A 193 -20.56 -31.86 36.14
N LYS A 194 -19.25 -31.63 36.13
CA LYS A 194 -18.44 -31.37 37.33
C LYS A 194 -17.60 -30.12 37.09
N SER A 195 -17.55 -29.21 38.05
CA SER A 195 -16.71 -28.00 37.97
C SER A 195 -16.22 -27.56 39.34
N HIS A 196 -15.00 -27.03 39.37
CA HIS A 196 -14.31 -26.53 40.54
C HIS A 196 -13.70 -25.17 40.19
N THR A 197 -13.97 -24.14 40.99
CA THR A 197 -13.48 -22.77 40.78
C THR A 197 -12.87 -22.27 42.08
N LEU A 198 -11.63 -21.79 42.00
CA LEU A 198 -10.93 -21.06 43.05
C LEU A 198 -10.78 -19.61 42.55
N PHE A 199 -11.62 -18.70 43.05
CA PHE A 199 -11.72 -17.34 42.52
C PHE A 199 -10.54 -16.46 42.99
N PRO A 200 -10.01 -15.56 42.14
CA PRO A 200 -10.25 -15.43 40.70
C PRO A 200 -9.39 -16.39 39.84
N ILE A 201 -8.39 -17.04 40.45
CA ILE A 201 -7.21 -17.58 39.77
C ILE A 201 -7.51 -18.77 38.84
N TYR A 202 -8.33 -19.72 39.27
CA TYR A 202 -8.45 -21.04 38.63
C TYR A 202 -9.90 -21.48 38.44
N SER A 203 -10.20 -22.07 37.28
CA SER A 203 -11.47 -22.76 37.05
C SER A 203 -11.29 -23.97 36.14
N TYR A 204 -11.91 -25.08 36.54
CA TYR A 204 -11.97 -26.34 35.80
C TYR A 204 -13.42 -26.77 35.64
N GLY A 205 -13.77 -27.28 34.46
CA GLY A 205 -15.09 -27.83 34.21
C GLY A 205 -15.08 -28.94 33.16
N ASN A 206 -15.85 -29.99 33.44
CA ASN A 206 -16.03 -31.16 32.59
C ASN A 206 -17.52 -31.44 32.38
N ASN A 207 -17.94 -31.58 31.12
CA ASN A 207 -19.28 -31.97 30.71
C ASN A 207 -19.21 -33.29 29.93
N LEU A 208 -19.62 -34.36 30.60
CA LEU A 208 -19.50 -35.74 30.14
C LEU A 208 -20.32 -36.00 28.86
N ARG A 209 -21.54 -35.46 28.77
CA ARG A 209 -22.43 -35.63 27.60
C ARG A 209 -21.81 -35.09 26.31
N ASN A 210 -21.15 -33.93 26.39
CA ASN A 210 -20.61 -33.25 25.21
C ASN A 210 -19.10 -33.50 24.99
N LYS A 211 -18.47 -34.31 25.85
CA LYS A 211 -17.00 -34.50 25.93
C LYS A 211 -16.23 -33.16 25.86
N LYS A 212 -16.80 -32.13 26.50
CA LYS A 212 -16.22 -30.78 26.58
C LYS A 212 -15.55 -30.63 27.94
N GLN A 213 -14.27 -30.26 27.94
CA GLN A 213 -13.55 -29.90 29.15
C GLN A 213 -12.78 -28.60 28.96
N TYR A 214 -12.68 -27.82 30.04
CA TYR A 214 -11.87 -26.61 30.11
C TYR A 214 -11.04 -26.60 31.38
N SER A 215 -9.84 -26.03 31.28
CA SER A 215 -8.97 -25.68 32.40
C SER A 215 -8.46 -24.27 32.17
N VAL A 216 -8.62 -23.38 33.14
CA VAL A 216 -8.28 -21.96 33.05
C VAL A 216 -7.47 -21.57 34.27
N ILE A 217 -6.34 -20.87 34.04
CA ILE A 217 -5.56 -20.18 35.07
C ILE A 217 -5.40 -18.75 34.57
N THR A 218 -6.31 -17.87 34.98
CA THR A 218 -6.46 -16.53 34.39
C THR A 218 -5.42 -15.56 34.99
N PRO A 219 -4.87 -14.60 34.22
CA PRO A 219 -5.05 -14.34 32.78
C PRO A 219 -3.98 -15.02 31.90
N LEU A 220 -3.36 -16.09 32.38
CA LEU A 220 -2.13 -16.64 31.78
C LEU A 220 -2.40 -17.77 30.79
N PHE A 221 -3.40 -18.61 31.09
CA PHE A 221 -3.56 -19.93 30.50
C PHE A 221 -5.03 -20.27 30.27
N TRP A 222 -5.34 -20.75 29.06
CA TRP A 222 -6.60 -21.43 28.76
C TRP A 222 -6.33 -22.68 27.92
N HIS A 223 -6.79 -23.82 28.43
CA HIS A 223 -6.92 -25.06 27.67
C HIS A 223 -8.40 -25.35 27.43
N LEU A 224 -8.77 -25.49 26.16
CA LEU A 224 -10.14 -25.74 25.71
C LEU A 224 -10.18 -26.97 24.80
N GLN A 225 -10.95 -27.99 25.18
CA GLN A 225 -11.11 -29.23 24.43
C GLN A 225 -12.56 -29.51 24.04
N SER A 226 -12.73 -29.89 22.78
CA SER A 226 -13.98 -30.36 22.17
C SER A 226 -13.68 -31.41 21.08
N PRO A 227 -14.67 -32.20 20.63
CA PRO A 227 -14.43 -33.28 19.65
C PRO A 227 -13.81 -32.85 18.32
N LYS A 228 -14.05 -31.62 17.84
CA LYS A 228 -13.50 -31.10 16.57
C LYS A 228 -12.35 -30.09 16.72
N ARG A 229 -12.15 -29.54 17.92
CA ARG A 229 -11.21 -28.44 18.18
C ARG A 229 -10.58 -28.59 19.55
N THR A 230 -9.26 -28.52 19.58
CA THR A 230 -8.47 -28.29 20.79
C THR A 230 -7.70 -26.98 20.62
N SER A 231 -7.59 -26.19 21.70
CA SER A 231 -6.97 -24.88 21.64
C SER A 231 -6.27 -24.55 22.94
N ASN A 232 -5.05 -24.04 22.78
CA ASN A 232 -4.09 -23.81 23.84
C ASN A 232 -3.64 -22.34 23.71
N LEU A 233 -4.16 -21.50 24.58
CA LEU A 233 -3.78 -20.08 24.66
C LEU A 233 -2.88 -19.87 25.87
N PHE A 234 -1.77 -19.20 25.63
CA PHE A 234 -0.74 -18.92 26.61
C PHE A 234 -0.36 -17.44 26.51
N PHE A 235 -1.06 -16.58 27.23
CA PHE A 235 -1.18 -15.15 26.91
C PHE A 235 -0.02 -14.29 27.47
N PRO A 236 0.41 -13.24 26.75
CA PRO A 236 0.14 -12.94 25.34
C PRO A 236 1.03 -13.72 24.37
N ILE A 237 1.97 -14.52 24.89
CA ILE A 237 3.18 -14.97 24.19
C ILE A 237 2.91 -16.02 23.11
N TYR A 238 2.05 -17.02 23.35
CA TYR A 238 1.90 -18.20 22.47
C TYR A 238 0.45 -18.62 22.28
N TRP A 239 0.10 -18.94 21.04
CA TRP A 239 -1.20 -19.51 20.70
C TRP A 239 -1.02 -20.68 19.72
N ASN A 240 -1.59 -21.82 20.11
CA ASN A 240 -1.69 -23.01 19.28
C ASN A 240 -3.16 -23.40 19.11
N ARG A 241 -3.56 -23.66 17.86
CA ARG A 241 -4.91 -24.09 17.50
C ARG A 241 -4.89 -25.29 16.57
N LYS A 242 -5.71 -26.28 16.93
CA LYS A 242 -5.96 -27.53 16.22
C LYS A 242 -7.41 -27.58 15.75
N ILE A 243 -7.63 -27.90 14.48
CA ILE A 243 -8.97 -28.10 13.91
C ILE A 243 -9.00 -29.43 13.15
N LEU A 244 -10.01 -30.25 13.42
CA LEU A 244 -10.45 -31.38 12.60
C LEU A 244 -11.48 -30.86 11.59
N ASN A 245 -11.15 -30.74 10.30
CA ASN A 245 -12.15 -30.41 9.27
C ASN A 245 -12.99 -31.63 8.86
N GLY A 246 -13.43 -32.40 9.88
CA GLY A 246 -13.77 -33.84 9.84
C GLY A 246 -12.54 -34.72 9.58
N LYS A 247 -11.65 -34.11 8.83
CA LYS A 247 -10.48 -34.60 8.17
C LYS A 247 -9.53 -33.39 8.08
N ASP A 248 -8.21 -33.60 8.15
CA ASP A 248 -7.14 -32.57 8.19
C ASP A 248 -7.17 -31.56 9.34
N SER A 249 -6.07 -30.89 9.68
CA SER A 249 -4.62 -30.78 9.11
C SER A 249 -4.77 -29.25 8.62
N THR A 250 -5.34 -28.40 9.48
CA THR A 250 -4.84 -27.03 9.67
C THR A 250 -4.13 -26.97 11.03
N ILE A 251 -2.82 -26.70 11.01
CA ILE A 251 -1.99 -26.40 12.18
C ILE A 251 -1.61 -24.92 12.09
N SER A 252 -1.82 -24.21 13.19
CA SER A 252 -1.42 -22.81 13.32
C SER A 252 -0.70 -22.61 14.65
N ASN A 253 0.49 -22.02 14.58
CA ASN A 253 1.30 -21.63 15.74
C ASN A 253 1.68 -20.16 15.59
N LEU A 254 1.44 -19.39 16.64
CA LEU A 254 1.80 -17.97 16.76
C LEU A 254 2.61 -17.76 18.04
N VAL A 255 3.71 -17.03 17.93
CA VAL A 255 4.52 -16.53 19.05
C VAL A 255 4.61 -15.00 18.90
N PHE A 256 3.86 -14.27 19.72
CA PHE A 256 3.67 -12.82 19.52
C PHE A 256 4.90 -12.00 19.96
N PRO A 257 5.29 -10.94 19.22
CA PRO A 257 4.93 -10.59 17.83
C PRO A 257 5.84 -11.25 16.78
N VAL A 258 6.83 -12.04 17.21
CA VAL A 258 8.01 -12.42 16.42
C VAL A 258 7.73 -13.45 15.32
N TYR A 259 6.89 -14.47 15.57
CA TYR A 259 6.81 -15.65 14.69
C TYR A 259 5.38 -16.11 14.43
N TRP A 260 5.10 -16.43 13.17
CA TRP A 260 3.86 -17.09 12.75
C TRP A 260 4.17 -18.21 11.76
N SER A 261 3.42 -19.31 11.88
CA SER A 261 3.49 -20.41 10.91
C SER A 261 2.15 -21.07 10.67
N HIS A 262 1.92 -21.44 9.42
CA HIS A 262 0.76 -22.17 8.96
C HIS A 262 1.20 -23.37 8.12
N LYS A 263 0.62 -24.53 8.40
CA LYS A 263 0.83 -25.76 7.64
C LYS A 263 -0.49 -26.51 7.44
N ASP A 264 -0.79 -26.77 6.17
CA ASP A 264 -1.82 -27.69 5.69
C ASP A 264 -1.16 -28.75 4.76
N ARG A 265 -1.89 -29.33 3.79
CA ARG A 265 -1.28 -30.24 2.79
C ARG A 265 -0.40 -29.50 1.77
N ASN A 266 -0.76 -28.27 1.39
CA ASN A 266 -0.30 -27.63 0.16
C ASN A 266 0.61 -26.40 0.43
N THR A 267 0.69 -25.94 1.68
CA THR A 267 1.38 -24.72 2.11
C THR A 267 2.22 -24.97 3.36
N ASN A 268 3.36 -24.28 3.43
CA ASN A 268 4.30 -24.33 4.54
C ASN A 268 4.89 -22.93 4.72
N ASN A 269 4.05 -22.02 5.24
CA ASN A 269 4.37 -20.59 5.34
C ASN A 269 4.94 -20.26 6.71
N LYS A 270 6.01 -19.46 6.74
CA LYS A 270 6.72 -19.03 7.95
C LYS A 270 7.04 -17.55 7.86
N ILE A 271 6.78 -16.81 8.93
CA ILE A 271 7.09 -15.38 9.04
C ILE A 271 7.89 -15.18 10.33
N VAL A 272 9.01 -14.46 10.23
CA VAL A 272 9.81 -13.92 11.34
C VAL A 272 9.76 -12.40 11.22
N PHE A 273 8.78 -11.79 11.86
CA PHE A 273 8.46 -10.37 11.71
C PHE A 273 9.51 -9.47 12.40
N PRO A 274 9.91 -8.32 11.81
CA PRO A 274 9.57 -7.78 10.50
C PRO A 274 10.65 -8.06 9.44
N ILE A 275 11.40 -9.18 9.54
CA ILE A 275 12.62 -9.40 8.76
C ILE A 275 12.40 -10.40 7.63
N VAL A 276 11.85 -11.59 7.93
CA VAL A 276 11.82 -12.73 6.99
C VAL A 276 10.41 -13.22 6.72
N TRP A 277 10.04 -13.31 5.44
CA TRP A 277 8.85 -14.00 4.96
C TRP A 277 9.27 -15.16 4.06
N SER A 278 8.90 -16.38 4.43
CA SER A 278 9.12 -17.60 3.66
C SER A 278 7.77 -18.20 3.28
N LEU A 279 7.42 -18.08 2.01
CA LEU A 279 6.21 -18.67 1.44
C LEU A 279 6.61 -19.88 0.59
N ASN A 280 5.98 -21.03 0.87
CA ASN A 280 6.25 -22.27 0.15
C ASN A 280 4.90 -22.97 -0.09
N ASN A 281 4.43 -22.82 -1.32
CA ASN A 281 3.17 -23.35 -1.84
C ASN A 281 3.48 -24.14 -3.13
N VAL A 282 2.67 -25.14 -3.47
CA VAL A 282 2.76 -25.88 -4.75
C VAL A 282 2.91 -24.95 -5.96
N ARG A 283 2.28 -23.77 -5.95
CA ARG A 283 2.31 -22.77 -7.05
C ARG A 283 3.40 -21.70 -6.96
N TYR A 284 4.10 -21.56 -5.83
CA TYR A 284 5.13 -20.52 -5.66
C TYR A 284 6.00 -20.74 -4.42
N LYS A 285 7.30 -20.47 -4.56
CA LYS A 285 8.29 -20.47 -3.49
C LYS A 285 8.98 -19.12 -3.45
N SER A 286 8.97 -18.43 -2.32
CA SER A 286 9.67 -17.14 -2.17
C SER A 286 10.24 -16.92 -0.78
N LEU A 287 11.36 -16.21 -0.73
CA LEU A 287 12.01 -15.72 0.47
C LEU A 287 12.22 -14.21 0.34
N THR A 288 11.64 -13.45 1.26
CA THR A 288 11.82 -12.00 1.36
C THR A 288 12.53 -11.70 2.67
N ILE A 289 13.65 -10.98 2.60
CA ILE A 289 14.46 -10.46 3.70
C ILE A 289 14.42 -8.93 3.60
N VAL A 290 13.51 -8.30 4.34
CA VAL A 290 13.21 -6.86 4.25
C VAL A 290 14.32 -6.03 4.90
N PRO A 291 14.73 -4.88 4.32
CA PRO A 291 14.34 -4.35 3.00
C PRO A 291 15.19 -4.90 1.84
N LEU A 292 16.27 -5.63 2.15
CA LEU A 292 17.41 -5.88 1.27
C LEU A 292 17.07 -6.70 0.02
N VAL A 293 16.48 -7.89 0.19
CA VAL A 293 16.36 -8.89 -0.87
C VAL A 293 14.99 -9.55 -0.88
N SER A 294 14.39 -9.72 -2.06
CA SER A 294 13.30 -10.69 -2.26
C SER A 294 13.59 -11.56 -3.47
N TYR A 295 13.48 -12.88 -3.33
CA TYR A 295 13.49 -13.78 -4.48
C TYR A 295 12.32 -14.76 -4.41
N GLY A 296 11.82 -15.17 -5.58
CA GLY A 296 10.79 -16.19 -5.64
C GLY A 296 10.56 -16.74 -7.03
N TYR A 297 10.01 -17.96 -7.12
CA TYR A 297 9.84 -18.70 -8.36
C TYR A 297 8.67 -19.69 -8.28
N ASN A 298 7.98 -19.91 -9.40
CA ASN A 298 7.13 -21.08 -9.64
C ASN A 298 8.00 -22.30 -10.04
N SER A 299 7.48 -23.52 -9.91
CA SER A 299 8.15 -24.77 -10.36
C SER A 299 8.76 -24.63 -11.76
N ASP A 300 7.99 -24.05 -12.68
CA ASP A 300 8.27 -24.04 -14.11
C ASP A 300 9.13 -22.82 -14.53
N ARG A 301 9.57 -22.00 -13.55
CA ARG A 301 10.33 -20.74 -13.69
C ARG A 301 9.71 -19.63 -14.55
N GLU A 302 8.62 -19.88 -15.30
CA GLU A 302 7.88 -18.88 -16.09
C GLU A 302 7.38 -17.68 -15.28
N ARG A 303 7.22 -17.85 -13.96
CA ARG A 303 7.06 -16.76 -12.99
C ARG A 303 8.22 -16.78 -12.02
N HIS A 304 9.01 -15.72 -11.96
CA HIS A 304 10.00 -15.53 -10.90
C HIS A 304 10.31 -14.04 -10.67
N HIS A 305 10.86 -13.71 -9.50
CA HIS A 305 11.38 -12.39 -9.20
C HIS A 305 12.73 -12.49 -8.48
N LEU A 306 13.58 -11.48 -8.72
CA LEU A 306 14.76 -11.19 -7.93
C LEU A 306 14.80 -9.67 -7.71
N MET A 307 14.85 -9.27 -6.45
CA MET A 307 14.77 -7.88 -6.00
C MET A 307 15.93 -7.65 -5.04
N VAL A 308 16.79 -6.68 -5.34
CA VAL A 308 17.88 -6.20 -4.48
C VAL A 308 17.68 -4.69 -4.32
N THR A 309 16.82 -4.34 -3.38
CA THR A 309 16.27 -2.98 -3.22
C THR A 309 17.33 -2.04 -2.64
N PRO A 310 17.44 -0.78 -3.12
CA PRO A 310 16.64 -0.10 -4.15
C PRO A 310 17.26 -0.14 -5.56
N PHE A 311 18.30 -0.95 -5.80
CA PHE A 311 19.13 -0.84 -7.00
C PHE A 311 18.67 -1.72 -8.16
N PHE A 312 18.21 -2.95 -7.90
CA PHE A 312 17.93 -3.93 -8.95
C PHE A 312 16.60 -4.66 -8.73
N TRP A 313 15.77 -4.74 -9.77
CA TRP A 313 14.53 -5.50 -9.77
C TRP A 313 14.32 -6.21 -11.11
N HIS A 314 14.37 -7.54 -11.09
CA HIS A 314 13.98 -8.41 -12.20
C HIS A 314 12.69 -9.15 -11.86
N VAL A 315 11.66 -9.03 -12.70
CA VAL A 315 10.34 -9.64 -12.47
C VAL A 315 9.83 -10.26 -13.78
N LYS A 316 9.81 -11.59 -13.81
CA LYS A 316 9.25 -12.39 -14.91
C LYS A 316 7.86 -12.92 -14.56
N ARG A 317 6.92 -12.74 -15.48
CA ARG A 317 5.53 -13.20 -15.45
C ARG A 317 5.23 -13.96 -16.75
N PHE A 318 4.16 -14.75 -16.79
CA PHE A 318 3.78 -15.53 -17.98
C PHE A 318 3.71 -14.72 -19.29
N GLU A 319 3.25 -13.47 -19.21
CA GLU A 319 3.05 -12.61 -20.37
C GLU A 319 4.14 -11.55 -20.54
N GLY A 320 5.10 -11.41 -19.62
CA GLY A 320 6.04 -10.29 -19.68
C GLY A 320 7.13 -10.31 -18.63
N GLU A 321 8.23 -9.63 -18.95
CA GLU A 321 9.45 -9.60 -18.17
C GLU A 321 9.96 -8.17 -18.08
N SER A 322 10.24 -7.70 -16.86
CA SER A 322 10.83 -6.39 -16.62
C SER A 322 12.11 -6.48 -15.81
N THR A 323 13.10 -5.66 -16.17
CA THR A 323 14.39 -5.53 -15.49
C THR A 323 14.67 -4.04 -15.26
N THR A 324 14.82 -3.65 -14.01
CA THR A 324 15.13 -2.28 -13.59
C THR A 324 16.48 -2.25 -12.88
N LEU A 325 17.36 -1.34 -13.29
CA LEU A 325 18.58 -0.96 -12.59
C LEU A 325 18.47 0.53 -12.24
N PHE A 326 17.91 0.84 -11.08
CA PHE A 326 17.49 2.20 -10.73
C PHE A 326 18.69 3.09 -10.31
N PRO A 327 18.72 4.37 -10.71
CA PRO A 327 17.76 5.12 -11.53
C PRO A 327 18.18 5.20 -13.02
N LEU A 328 18.92 4.21 -13.53
CA LEU A 328 19.60 4.27 -14.82
C LEU A 328 18.81 3.59 -15.94
N VAL A 329 18.35 2.35 -15.73
CA VAL A 329 17.79 1.50 -16.79
C VAL A 329 16.44 0.91 -16.39
N TRP A 330 15.47 0.97 -17.31
CA TRP A 330 14.23 0.20 -17.26
C TRP A 330 14.03 -0.52 -18.58
N SER A 331 14.08 -1.85 -18.57
CA SER A 331 13.70 -2.73 -19.67
C SER A 331 12.38 -3.39 -19.32
N SER A 332 11.43 -3.40 -20.26
CA SER A 332 10.14 -4.09 -20.09
C SER A 332 9.70 -4.74 -21.40
N THR A 333 9.24 -5.98 -21.33
CA THR A 333 8.65 -6.70 -22.47
C THR A 333 7.32 -7.28 -22.05
N TRP A 334 6.31 -7.19 -22.92
CA TRP A 334 4.98 -7.78 -22.72
C TRP A 334 4.54 -8.41 -24.05
N LYS A 335 4.31 -9.71 -24.05
CA LYS A 335 3.77 -10.47 -25.18
C LYS A 335 2.36 -10.93 -24.84
N THR A 336 1.37 -10.22 -25.37
CA THR A 336 -0.02 -10.67 -25.33
C THR A 336 -0.34 -11.50 -26.57
N LYS A 337 -1.58 -12.00 -26.67
CA LYS A 337 -2.08 -12.69 -27.87
C LYS A 337 -2.20 -11.78 -29.11
N PHE A 338 -2.18 -10.45 -28.93
CA PHE A 338 -2.48 -9.47 -29.99
C PHE A 338 -1.38 -8.43 -30.22
N GLU A 339 -0.54 -8.17 -29.21
CA GLU A 339 0.51 -7.16 -29.22
C GLU A 339 1.79 -7.70 -28.56
N ASN A 340 2.92 -7.59 -29.26
CA ASN A 340 4.25 -7.72 -28.65
C ASN A 340 4.78 -6.31 -28.38
N TYR A 341 4.82 -5.90 -27.12
CA TYR A 341 5.38 -4.64 -26.68
C TYR A 341 6.78 -4.86 -26.09
N SER A 342 7.73 -3.99 -26.42
CA SER A 342 9.01 -3.85 -25.73
C SER A 342 9.36 -2.38 -25.54
N SER A 343 9.97 -2.07 -24.40
CA SER A 343 10.56 -0.76 -24.13
C SER A 343 11.89 -0.88 -23.40
N LEU A 344 12.79 0.06 -23.70
CA LEU A 344 14.08 0.22 -23.06
C LEU A 344 14.33 1.70 -22.82
N VAL A 345 14.43 2.07 -21.55
CA VAL A 345 14.80 3.41 -21.09
C VAL A 345 16.17 3.36 -20.46
N VAL A 346 17.07 4.24 -20.89
CA VAL A 346 18.36 4.53 -20.26
C VAL A 346 18.38 6.02 -19.93
N PHE A 347 17.96 6.37 -18.71
CA PHE A 347 17.70 7.74 -18.29
C PHE A 347 19.01 8.52 -18.05
N PRO A 348 19.09 9.83 -18.39
CA PRO A 348 18.09 10.65 -19.09
C PRO A 348 18.35 10.72 -20.61
N ILE A 349 19.00 9.72 -21.21
CA ILE A 349 19.60 9.82 -22.55
C ILE A 349 18.74 9.18 -23.63
N TYR A 350 18.21 7.97 -23.40
CA TYR A 350 17.63 7.14 -24.46
C TYR A 350 16.31 6.47 -24.05
N TRP A 351 15.33 6.51 -24.96
CA TRP A 351 14.06 5.78 -24.85
C TRP A 351 13.81 5.08 -26.18
N ALA A 352 13.65 3.76 -26.15
CA ALA A 352 13.09 2.98 -27.24
C ALA A 352 11.77 2.36 -26.82
N GLN A 353 10.78 2.42 -27.71
CA GLN A 353 9.54 1.68 -27.61
C GLN A 353 9.25 1.01 -28.95
N GLN A 354 8.84 -0.25 -28.94
CA GLN A 354 8.46 -0.99 -30.11
C GLN A 354 7.21 -1.82 -29.78
N ASN A 355 6.16 -1.68 -30.59
CA ASN A 355 5.08 -2.63 -30.65
C ASN A 355 4.93 -3.19 -32.08
N ASN A 356 3.82 -3.88 -32.37
CA ASN A 356 3.58 -4.47 -33.69
C ASN A 356 3.47 -3.44 -34.84
N ASN A 357 3.05 -2.20 -34.55
CA ASN A 357 2.67 -1.19 -35.55
C ASN A 357 3.49 0.11 -35.47
N GLU A 358 4.25 0.31 -34.40
CA GLU A 358 5.06 1.50 -34.17
C GLU A 358 6.39 1.12 -33.52
N ARG A 359 7.48 1.68 -34.06
CA ARG A 359 8.80 1.74 -33.42
C ARG A 359 9.17 3.21 -33.24
N SER A 360 9.50 3.62 -32.02
CA SER A 360 10.00 4.94 -31.70
C SER A 360 11.31 4.84 -30.91
N GLN A 361 12.25 5.73 -31.24
CA GLN A 361 13.54 5.85 -30.58
C GLN A 361 13.86 7.33 -30.39
N ILE A 362 14.07 7.73 -29.15
CA ILE A 362 14.42 9.10 -28.75
C ILE A 362 15.78 9.04 -28.08
N LEU A 363 16.72 9.86 -28.55
CA LEU A 363 18.01 10.10 -27.89
C LEU A 363 18.11 11.60 -27.61
N LEU A 364 17.88 11.97 -26.34
CA LEU A 364 17.73 13.36 -25.93
C LEU A 364 19.08 14.11 -25.95
N PRO A 365 19.06 15.44 -26.17
CA PRO A 365 17.88 16.25 -26.53
C PRO A 365 17.56 16.26 -28.04
N PHE A 366 18.42 15.67 -28.88
CA PHE A 366 18.46 15.98 -30.31
C PHE A 366 17.68 15.03 -31.22
N ILE A 367 17.77 13.71 -31.03
CA ILE A 367 17.31 12.74 -32.04
C ILE A 367 15.93 12.19 -31.67
N TRP A 368 15.01 12.25 -32.62
CA TRP A 368 13.74 11.52 -32.60
C TRP A 368 13.61 10.71 -33.89
N SER A 369 13.47 9.39 -33.78
CA SER A 369 13.10 8.51 -34.89
C SER A 369 11.76 7.85 -34.60
N LYS A 370 10.85 7.85 -35.58
CA LYS A 370 9.57 7.15 -35.51
C LYS A 370 9.28 6.45 -36.84
N THR A 371 9.05 5.14 -36.76
CA THR A 371 8.78 4.24 -37.87
C THR A 371 7.42 3.59 -37.69
N THR A 372 6.60 3.63 -38.73
CA THR A 372 5.27 3.01 -38.81
C THR A 372 5.12 2.37 -40.20
N PRO A 373 4.19 1.42 -40.42
CA PRO A 373 3.94 0.82 -41.74
C PRO A 373 3.68 1.84 -42.87
N TYR A 374 3.13 3.01 -42.54
CA TYR A 374 2.71 4.02 -43.51
C TYR A 374 3.67 5.22 -43.62
N TYR A 375 4.54 5.42 -42.63
CA TYR A 375 5.40 6.60 -42.55
C TYR A 375 6.67 6.35 -41.73
N GLN A 376 7.80 6.83 -42.24
CA GLN A 376 9.09 6.82 -41.55
C GLN A 376 9.55 8.26 -41.35
N SER A 377 10.11 8.58 -40.18
CA SER A 377 10.52 9.94 -39.83
C SER A 377 11.74 9.96 -38.91
N PHE A 378 12.63 10.91 -39.16
CA PHE A 378 13.83 11.20 -38.40
C PHE A 378 13.99 12.71 -38.23
N SER A 379 14.10 13.15 -36.98
CA SER A 379 14.28 14.55 -36.62
C SER A 379 15.55 14.72 -35.78
N PHE A 380 16.40 15.67 -36.17
CA PHE A 380 17.49 16.21 -35.37
C PHE A 380 17.06 17.60 -34.89
N ILE A 381 16.35 17.65 -33.77
CA ILE A 381 15.74 18.85 -33.21
C ILE A 381 16.83 19.75 -32.61
N PRO A 382 16.82 21.08 -32.84
CA PRO A 382 15.84 21.83 -33.63
C PRO A 382 16.20 21.98 -35.11
N LEU A 383 17.37 21.53 -35.58
CA LEU A 383 17.92 21.93 -36.88
C LEU A 383 17.16 21.35 -38.09
N PHE A 384 16.82 20.05 -38.04
CA PHE A 384 16.39 19.31 -39.23
C PHE A 384 15.31 18.27 -38.93
N SER A 385 14.39 18.05 -39.87
CA SER A 385 13.49 16.89 -39.86
C SER A 385 13.21 16.41 -41.27
N VAL A 386 13.30 15.09 -41.46
CA VAL A 386 12.93 14.39 -42.69
C VAL A 386 11.92 13.28 -42.38
N GLY A 387 10.94 13.12 -43.25
CA GLY A 387 10.04 11.98 -43.21
C GLY A 387 9.50 11.64 -44.57
N GLN A 388 9.16 10.37 -44.80
CA GLN A 388 8.63 9.88 -46.06
C GLN A 388 7.69 8.68 -45.84
N SER A 389 6.65 8.57 -46.67
CA SER A 389 5.93 7.31 -46.86
C SER A 389 6.81 6.34 -47.69
N PRO A 390 6.67 5.01 -47.53
CA PRO A 390 7.40 4.03 -48.33
C PRO A 390 7.28 4.29 -49.85
N ASP A 391 6.10 4.70 -50.30
CA ASP A 391 5.76 4.94 -51.70
C ASP A 391 6.30 6.27 -52.26
N LYS A 392 7.02 7.07 -51.45
CA LYS A 392 7.57 8.41 -51.78
C LYS A 392 6.52 9.46 -52.21
N THR A 393 5.24 9.13 -52.04
CA THR A 393 4.06 9.97 -52.30
C THR A 393 3.94 11.12 -51.31
N SER A 394 4.21 10.84 -50.04
CA SER A 394 4.19 11.81 -48.93
C SER A 394 5.58 11.95 -48.32
N GLY A 395 5.93 13.16 -47.89
CA GLY A 395 7.18 13.42 -47.19
C GLY A 395 7.33 14.87 -46.75
N HIS A 396 8.30 15.11 -45.87
CA HIS A 396 8.71 16.45 -45.46
C HIS A 396 10.24 16.54 -45.42
N VAL A 397 10.77 17.72 -45.72
CA VAL A 397 12.16 18.10 -45.49
C VAL A 397 12.14 19.48 -44.87
N ILE A 398 12.57 19.58 -43.62
CA ILE A 398 12.48 20.79 -42.79
C ILE A 398 13.89 21.14 -42.34
N ALA A 399 14.33 22.36 -42.65
CA ALA A 399 15.54 22.98 -42.13
C ALA A 399 15.14 24.33 -41.49
N THR A 400 14.55 24.24 -40.30
CA THR A 400 13.91 25.37 -39.61
C THR A 400 14.96 26.30 -38.98
N PRO A 401 14.74 27.64 -38.96
CA PRO A 401 13.54 28.38 -39.37
C PRO A 401 13.54 28.83 -40.83
N LEU A 402 14.48 28.37 -41.67
CA LEU A 402 14.68 28.91 -43.01
C LEU A 402 13.77 28.24 -44.04
N PHE A 403 13.75 26.90 -44.08
CA PHE A 403 13.15 26.15 -45.18
C PHE A 403 12.20 25.05 -44.70
N TRP A 404 11.01 24.98 -45.31
CA TRP A 404 10.10 23.84 -45.22
C TRP A 404 9.67 23.40 -46.61
N HIS A 405 9.98 22.16 -46.96
CA HIS A 405 9.36 21.43 -48.05
C HIS A 405 8.39 20.40 -47.48
N TYR A 406 7.13 20.45 -47.95
CA TYR A 406 6.16 19.40 -47.72
C TYR A 406 5.65 18.88 -49.07
N LYS A 407 5.59 17.55 -49.18
CA LYS A 407 5.02 16.80 -50.29
C LYS A 407 3.92 15.88 -49.75
N SER A 408 2.73 15.94 -50.33
CA SER A 408 1.71 14.89 -50.33
C SER A 408 1.40 14.53 -51.80
N PRO A 409 0.56 13.53 -52.10
CA PRO A 409 0.15 13.24 -53.48
C PRO A 409 -0.38 14.48 -54.22
N ASP A 410 -1.12 15.33 -53.50
CA ASP A 410 -1.95 16.42 -53.99
C ASP A 410 -1.31 17.81 -53.77
N ILE A 411 -0.27 17.92 -52.94
CA ILE A 411 0.32 19.19 -52.51
C ILE A 411 1.85 19.12 -52.54
N ILE A 412 2.49 20.05 -53.23
CA ILE A 412 3.90 20.39 -53.02
C ILE A 412 3.99 21.85 -52.56
N SER A 413 4.45 22.07 -51.33
CA SER A 413 4.71 23.43 -50.81
C SER A 413 6.16 23.59 -50.40
N ASN A 414 6.82 24.58 -51.01
CA ASN A 414 8.12 25.10 -50.61
C ASN A 414 7.90 26.44 -49.88
N THR A 415 8.51 26.58 -48.71
CA THR A 415 8.52 27.80 -47.91
C THR A 415 9.96 28.18 -47.62
N LEU A 416 10.34 29.42 -47.95
CA LEU A 416 11.58 30.08 -47.52
C LEU A 416 11.18 31.30 -46.67
N PHE A 417 11.11 31.12 -45.36
CA PHE A 417 10.53 32.11 -44.45
C PHE A 417 11.51 33.25 -44.13
N PRO A 418 11.03 34.50 -43.92
CA PRO A 418 9.66 35.01 -44.08
C PRO A 418 9.40 35.61 -45.47
N ILE A 419 10.13 35.17 -46.50
CA ILE A 419 10.23 35.87 -47.79
C ILE A 419 9.25 35.29 -48.81
N TRP A 420 9.21 33.96 -48.94
CA TRP A 420 8.62 33.29 -50.10
C TRP A 420 7.88 32.00 -49.74
N TRP A 421 6.70 31.82 -50.33
CA TRP A 421 5.93 30.58 -50.26
C TRP A 421 5.43 30.24 -51.66
N LYS A 422 5.86 29.09 -52.19
CA LYS A 422 5.36 28.55 -53.45
C LYS A 422 4.74 27.19 -53.22
N ARG A 423 3.41 27.15 -53.30
CA ARG A 423 2.61 25.94 -53.18
C ARG A 423 1.94 25.62 -54.51
N LYS A 424 2.38 24.52 -55.12
CA LYS A 424 1.65 23.84 -56.18
C LYS A 424 0.69 22.84 -55.55
N ARG A 425 -0.55 22.79 -56.03
CA ARG A 425 -1.45 21.67 -55.82
C ARG A 425 -1.72 21.02 -57.17
N PHE A 426 -1.83 19.71 -57.15
CA PHE A 426 -2.04 18.88 -58.32
C PHE A 426 -3.40 18.22 -58.18
N TYR A 427 -4.31 18.53 -59.10
CA TYR A 427 -5.66 18.01 -59.16
C TYR A 427 -5.88 17.43 -60.55
N GLU A 428 -5.36 16.21 -60.75
CA GLU A 428 -5.39 15.48 -62.01
C GLU A 428 -4.80 16.35 -63.15
N ASP A 429 -5.61 16.94 -64.04
CA ASP A 429 -5.13 17.84 -65.11
C ASP A 429 -4.92 19.31 -64.69
N ILE A 430 -5.42 19.73 -63.53
CA ILE A 430 -5.42 21.13 -63.09
C ILE A 430 -4.26 21.41 -62.13
N THR A 431 -3.35 22.29 -62.55
CA THR A 431 -2.24 22.76 -61.71
C THR A 431 -2.58 24.09 -61.01
N GLN A 432 -2.99 24.01 -59.75
CA GLN A 432 -3.17 25.17 -58.88
C GLN A 432 -1.81 25.68 -58.40
N THR A 433 -1.36 26.85 -58.88
CA THR A 433 -0.14 27.48 -58.40
C THR A 433 -0.44 28.69 -57.53
N THR A 434 0.15 28.72 -56.33
CA THR A 434 0.15 29.87 -55.43
C THR A 434 1.59 30.25 -55.14
N ASN A 435 1.90 31.54 -55.30
CA ASN A 435 3.24 32.11 -55.23
C ASN A 435 3.13 33.44 -54.46
N ILE A 436 3.74 33.51 -53.29
CA ILE A 436 3.64 34.64 -52.37
C ILE A 436 5.03 35.17 -52.10
N VAL A 437 5.23 36.47 -52.28
CA VAL A 437 6.42 37.22 -51.86
C VAL A 437 5.94 38.29 -50.87
N PHE A 438 6.08 38.00 -49.59
CA PHE A 438 5.51 38.82 -48.52
C PHE A 438 6.36 40.09 -48.29
N PRO A 439 5.75 41.25 -47.96
CA PRO A 439 4.32 41.56 -47.86
C PRO A 439 3.75 42.22 -49.13
N LEU A 440 4.35 42.01 -50.31
CA LEU A 440 4.10 42.83 -51.50
C LEU A 440 3.19 42.16 -52.53
N TYR A 441 3.37 40.86 -52.76
CA TYR A 441 2.83 40.17 -53.94
C TYR A 441 2.19 38.82 -53.60
N TRP A 442 0.94 38.65 -53.99
CA TRP A 442 0.24 37.36 -53.98
C TRP A 442 -0.26 37.05 -55.38
N GLU A 443 0.28 35.98 -55.94
CA GLU A 443 -0.12 35.40 -57.21
C GLU A 443 -0.79 34.05 -56.95
N ARG A 444 -2.02 33.90 -57.45
CA ARG A 444 -2.64 32.59 -57.66
C ARG A 444 -2.96 32.44 -59.13
N LYS A 445 -2.26 31.52 -59.79
CA LYS A 445 -2.48 31.13 -61.19
C LYS A 445 -2.97 29.70 -61.26
N GLU A 446 -4.10 29.55 -61.92
CA GLU A 446 -4.86 28.34 -62.17
C GLU A 446 -5.45 28.53 -63.58
N PRO A 447 -5.60 27.50 -64.43
CA PRO A 447 -5.83 27.69 -65.87
C PRO A 447 -7.01 28.60 -66.25
N SER A 448 -8.09 28.56 -65.47
CA SER A 448 -9.25 29.45 -65.61
C SER A 448 -9.18 30.73 -64.76
N ILE A 449 -8.34 30.77 -63.71
CA ILE A 449 -8.36 31.79 -62.66
C ILE A 449 -6.96 32.39 -62.45
N GLN A 450 -6.77 33.62 -62.91
CA GLN A 450 -5.63 34.46 -62.54
C GLN A 450 -6.03 35.47 -61.45
N ARG A 451 -5.32 35.44 -60.33
CA ARG A 451 -5.43 36.42 -59.24
C ARG A 451 -4.08 37.06 -58.99
N ASN A 452 -3.96 38.35 -59.30
CA ASN A 452 -2.77 39.14 -59.03
C ASN A 452 -3.14 40.19 -57.98
N ILE A 453 -2.46 40.17 -56.83
CA ILE A 453 -2.62 41.19 -55.78
C ILE A 453 -1.26 41.87 -55.56
N LEU A 454 -1.24 43.19 -55.70
CA LEU A 454 -0.14 44.06 -55.30
C LEU A 454 -0.63 44.90 -54.11
N PHE A 455 -0.34 44.44 -52.91
CA PHE A 455 -0.89 45.01 -51.68
C PHE A 455 -0.20 46.35 -51.34
N PRO A 456 -0.92 47.36 -50.82
CA PRO A 456 -2.36 47.45 -50.55
C PRO A 456 -3.16 48.16 -51.67
N ILE A 457 -2.67 48.18 -52.92
CA ILE A 457 -3.13 49.13 -53.95
C ILE A 457 -4.04 48.47 -55.00
N VAL A 458 -3.67 47.28 -55.50
CA VAL A 458 -4.33 46.66 -56.66
C VAL A 458 -4.74 45.22 -56.40
N TRP A 459 -6.03 44.94 -56.60
CA TRP A 459 -6.56 43.58 -56.73
C TRP A 459 -7.14 43.41 -58.13
N ASN A 460 -6.55 42.49 -58.90
CA ASN A 460 -6.95 42.15 -60.25
C ASN A 460 -7.25 40.65 -60.30
N PHE A 461 -8.54 40.30 -60.36
CA PHE A 461 -8.97 38.91 -60.49
C PHE A 461 -9.68 38.71 -61.83
N LYS A 462 -9.05 37.92 -62.70
CA LYS A 462 -9.61 37.45 -63.96
C LYS A 462 -9.89 35.96 -63.84
N ASN A 463 -11.17 35.61 -63.73
CA ASN A 463 -11.67 34.29 -64.11
C ASN A 463 -12.00 34.31 -65.61
N THR A 464 -12.03 33.15 -66.28
CA THR A 464 -12.42 33.01 -67.69
C THR A 464 -13.83 33.53 -67.97
N GLU A 465 -14.73 33.40 -67.00
CA GLU A 465 -16.14 33.83 -67.10
C GLU A 465 -16.40 35.23 -66.51
N TYR A 466 -15.43 35.78 -65.76
CA TYR A 466 -15.68 36.92 -64.86
C TYR A 466 -14.43 37.75 -64.59
N HIS A 467 -14.52 39.06 -64.81
CA HIS A 467 -13.43 40.00 -64.58
C HIS A 467 -13.80 40.98 -63.48
N THR A 468 -12.93 41.10 -62.47
CA THR A 468 -13.05 42.09 -61.41
C THR A 468 -11.76 42.88 -61.26
N PHE A 469 -11.92 44.20 -61.11
CA PHE A 469 -10.83 45.11 -60.84
C PHE A 469 -11.21 45.98 -59.65
N THR A 470 -10.34 46.01 -58.64
CA THR A 470 -10.51 46.83 -57.44
C THR A 470 -9.25 47.65 -57.19
N PHE A 471 -9.42 48.97 -57.16
CA PHE A 471 -8.43 49.94 -56.74
C PHE A 471 -8.91 50.51 -55.40
N ALA A 472 -8.38 49.96 -54.31
CA ALA A 472 -8.91 50.22 -52.98
C ALA A 472 -8.40 51.55 -52.42
N PRO A 473 -9.16 52.25 -51.55
CA PRO A 473 -10.53 51.91 -51.11
C PRO A 473 -11.65 52.36 -52.08
N PHE A 474 -11.31 52.98 -53.22
CA PHE A 474 -12.23 53.85 -53.94
C PHE A 474 -13.23 53.16 -54.88
N ILE A 475 -12.80 52.16 -55.67
CA ILE A 475 -13.63 51.60 -56.74
C ILE A 475 -13.48 50.07 -56.80
N SER A 476 -14.61 49.36 -56.86
CA SER A 476 -14.67 47.95 -57.23
C SER A 476 -15.75 47.69 -58.29
N ARG A 477 -15.36 47.07 -59.41
CA ARG A 477 -16.27 46.68 -60.50
C ARG A 477 -16.09 45.22 -60.88
N GLY A 478 -17.20 44.54 -61.16
CA GLY A 478 -17.24 43.15 -61.60
C GLY A 478 -18.18 42.95 -62.78
N GLN A 479 -17.69 42.25 -63.82
CA GLN A 479 -18.50 41.95 -65.00
C GLN A 479 -18.12 40.58 -65.55
N SER A 480 -19.13 39.79 -65.90
CA SER A 480 -18.97 38.55 -66.64
C SER A 480 -18.69 38.85 -68.11
N THR A 481 -17.86 38.02 -68.74
CA THR A 481 -17.51 38.13 -70.17
C THR A 481 -18.73 38.27 -71.07
N ASP A 482 -19.79 37.54 -70.73
CA ASP A 482 -21.03 37.42 -71.49
C ASP A 482 -22.01 38.59 -71.20
N GLY A 483 -21.64 39.52 -70.32
CA GLY A 483 -22.48 40.66 -69.88
C GLY A 483 -23.68 40.29 -69.00
N LYS A 484 -24.13 39.03 -69.00
CA LYS A 484 -25.35 38.58 -68.31
C LYS A 484 -25.23 38.61 -66.78
N ASN A 485 -24.03 38.39 -66.22
CA ASN A 485 -23.77 38.59 -64.78
C ASN A 485 -22.89 39.85 -64.54
N SER A 486 -23.28 40.76 -63.65
CA SER A 486 -22.50 41.98 -63.35
C SER A 486 -22.77 42.55 -61.94
N TYR A 487 -21.79 43.29 -61.41
CA TYR A 487 -21.96 44.14 -60.23
C TYR A 487 -21.12 45.43 -60.29
N LEU A 488 -21.65 46.48 -59.68
CA LEU A 488 -20.93 47.71 -59.40
C LEU A 488 -20.96 47.97 -57.89
N ALA A 489 -19.81 48.31 -57.30
CA ALA A 489 -19.70 48.69 -55.90
C ALA A 489 -18.91 50.01 -55.77
N ILE A 490 -19.63 51.10 -55.46
CA ILE A 490 -19.05 52.39 -55.12
C ILE A 490 -19.17 52.52 -53.59
N THR A 491 -18.14 52.04 -52.90
CA THR A 491 -18.15 51.91 -51.45
C THR A 491 -17.95 53.27 -50.76
N PRO A 492 -18.71 53.59 -49.70
CA PRO A 492 -19.62 52.71 -48.94
C PRO A 492 -21.11 52.79 -49.35
N LEU A 493 -21.47 53.46 -50.46
CA LEU A 493 -22.84 53.96 -50.68
C LEU A 493 -23.74 53.11 -51.59
N TYR A 494 -23.20 52.32 -52.52
CA TYR A 494 -24.02 51.73 -53.59
C TYR A 494 -23.59 50.33 -54.05
N TRP A 495 -24.56 49.42 -54.19
CA TRP A 495 -24.41 48.09 -54.77
C TRP A 495 -25.57 47.70 -55.71
N SER A 496 -25.25 47.14 -56.87
CA SER A 496 -26.22 46.53 -57.79
C SER A 496 -25.71 45.17 -58.29
N PHE A 497 -26.61 44.19 -58.46
CA PHE A 497 -26.28 42.85 -58.94
C PHE A 497 -27.27 42.37 -60.02
N GLN A 498 -26.75 41.74 -61.06
CA GLN A 498 -27.51 41.10 -62.13
C GLN A 498 -26.89 39.74 -62.46
N THR A 499 -27.70 38.72 -62.78
CA THR A 499 -27.26 37.41 -63.27
C THR A 499 -28.15 36.86 -64.39
N GLU A 500 -27.69 35.80 -65.07
CA GLU A 500 -28.41 35.15 -66.18
C GLU A 500 -29.81 34.68 -65.79
N GLN A 501 -29.94 34.19 -64.55
CA GLN A 501 -31.16 33.56 -64.05
C GLN A 501 -32.04 34.53 -63.24
N GLY A 502 -31.55 35.73 -62.89
CA GLY A 502 -32.22 36.59 -61.91
C GLY A 502 -31.53 37.94 -61.66
N LYS A 503 -32.20 38.85 -60.95
CA LYS A 503 -31.65 40.17 -60.59
C LYS A 503 -31.86 40.47 -59.12
N GLY A 504 -30.99 41.30 -58.52
CA GLY A 504 -31.07 41.70 -57.12
C GLY A 504 -30.34 43.02 -56.86
N LYS A 505 -31.01 43.95 -56.19
CA LYS A 505 -30.44 45.27 -55.85
C LYS A 505 -30.37 45.41 -54.33
N LEU A 506 -29.37 46.16 -53.84
CA LEU A 506 -29.13 46.35 -52.41
C LEU A 506 -28.78 47.82 -52.14
N LEU A 507 -29.75 48.58 -51.65
CA LEU A 507 -29.50 49.88 -51.04
C LEU A 507 -29.36 49.65 -49.53
N PHE A 508 -28.12 49.56 -49.05
CA PHE A 508 -27.85 49.26 -47.64
C PHE A 508 -28.30 50.43 -46.74
N PRO A 509 -28.99 50.20 -45.60
CA PRO A 509 -29.27 48.90 -44.96
C PRO A 509 -30.67 48.28 -45.23
N LEU A 510 -31.41 48.71 -46.25
CA LEU A 510 -32.89 48.67 -46.20
C LEU A 510 -33.61 47.46 -46.83
N TRP A 511 -33.06 46.75 -47.83
CA TRP A 511 -33.88 45.84 -48.67
C TRP A 511 -33.10 44.77 -49.47
N TRP A 512 -33.75 43.63 -49.79
CA TRP A 512 -33.25 42.55 -50.67
C TRP A 512 -34.41 41.92 -51.49
N GLN A 513 -34.16 41.63 -52.78
CA GLN A 513 -35.01 40.75 -53.63
C GLN A 513 -34.14 39.83 -54.51
N ASN A 514 -34.62 38.62 -54.84
CA ASN A 514 -34.00 37.69 -55.80
C ASN A 514 -35.06 36.73 -56.38
N ASP A 515 -35.21 36.73 -57.70
CA ASP A 515 -36.08 35.84 -58.48
C ASP A 515 -35.22 34.91 -59.36
N ARG A 516 -35.64 33.66 -59.65
CA ARG A 516 -34.84 32.70 -60.46
C ARG A 516 -35.62 31.74 -61.38
N THR A 517 -35.03 31.46 -62.54
CA THR A 517 -35.43 30.42 -63.51
C THR A 517 -34.27 29.44 -63.80
N ASN A 518 -34.58 28.18 -64.16
CA ASN A 518 -33.53 27.17 -64.39
C ASN A 518 -34.01 26.05 -65.35
N ASN A 519 -33.54 26.04 -66.60
CA ASN A 519 -33.83 25.02 -67.63
C ASN A 519 -35.32 24.63 -67.77
N GLY A 520 -36.17 25.60 -68.11
CA GLY A 520 -37.60 25.39 -68.42
C GLY A 520 -38.51 25.19 -67.21
N GLU A 521 -38.13 24.43 -66.18
CA GLU A 521 -38.91 24.31 -64.95
C GLU A 521 -38.60 25.46 -63.96
N LEU A 522 -39.63 26.22 -63.58
CA LEU A 522 -39.50 27.41 -62.73
C LEU A 522 -39.12 27.03 -61.27
N ARG A 523 -38.09 27.67 -60.71
CA ARG A 523 -37.59 27.44 -59.34
C ARG A 523 -37.54 28.73 -58.51
N ASN A 524 -38.72 29.22 -58.15
CA ASN A 524 -38.88 30.40 -57.31
C ASN A 524 -38.50 30.13 -55.84
N SER A 525 -37.93 31.13 -55.14
CA SER A 525 -37.66 31.06 -53.69
C SER A 525 -37.59 32.45 -53.04
N SER A 526 -38.75 33.06 -52.78
CA SER A 526 -38.85 34.19 -51.85
C SER A 526 -38.46 33.77 -50.42
N ARG A 527 -37.86 34.68 -49.65
CA ARG A 527 -37.45 34.42 -48.26
C ARG A 527 -37.60 35.66 -47.37
N VAL A 528 -38.61 35.63 -46.51
CA VAL A 528 -38.46 36.11 -45.13
C VAL A 528 -37.83 34.96 -44.32
N VAL A 529 -37.09 35.26 -43.25
CA VAL A 529 -36.08 34.33 -42.72
C VAL A 529 -36.67 33.14 -41.92
N LEU A 530 -36.24 31.92 -42.31
CA LEU A 530 -36.01 30.70 -41.49
C LEU A 530 -36.96 29.44 -41.42
N LEU A 531 -38.06 29.26 -42.18
CA LEU A 531 -39.00 28.13 -41.89
C LEU A 531 -39.19 26.95 -42.90
N TYR A 532 -38.74 26.96 -44.16
CA TYR A 532 -39.25 25.99 -45.17
C TYR A 532 -38.30 25.64 -46.35
N TRP A 533 -38.40 24.43 -46.93
CA TRP A 533 -37.73 24.04 -48.20
C TRP A 533 -38.50 23.00 -49.05
N LYS A 534 -38.26 22.96 -50.37
CA LYS A 534 -38.89 22.05 -51.36
C LYS A 534 -37.96 21.82 -52.58
N TYR A 535 -37.92 20.61 -53.16
CA TYR A 535 -37.03 20.25 -54.30
C TYR A 535 -37.62 19.08 -55.15
N LYS A 536 -37.23 18.94 -56.44
CA LYS A 536 -37.75 17.94 -57.42
C LYS A 536 -36.76 17.73 -58.58
N ASP A 537 -36.62 16.50 -59.10
CA ASP A 537 -35.72 16.13 -60.23
C ASP A 537 -36.16 14.83 -60.95
N THR A 538 -35.48 14.42 -62.04
CA THR A 538 -35.95 13.38 -63.00
C THR A 538 -35.44 11.95 -62.74
N GLU A 539 -34.13 11.66 -62.90
CA GLU A 539 -33.56 10.30 -62.73
C GLU A 539 -33.62 9.80 -61.29
N ARG A 540 -33.52 10.72 -60.32
CA ARG A 540 -33.46 10.40 -58.88
C ARG A 540 -34.60 11.07 -58.15
N LYS A 541 -35.46 10.26 -57.54
CA LYS A 541 -36.58 10.74 -56.72
C LYS A 541 -36.15 10.73 -55.26
N HIS A 542 -35.95 11.93 -54.71
CA HIS A 542 -35.60 12.15 -53.31
C HIS A 542 -36.55 13.17 -52.68
N GLN A 543 -37.03 12.85 -51.48
CA GLN A 543 -37.87 13.69 -50.65
C GLN A 543 -37.34 13.58 -49.23
N GLY A 544 -37.35 14.68 -48.48
CA GLY A 544 -36.75 14.72 -47.15
C GLY A 544 -37.52 15.66 -46.23
N LEU A 545 -37.98 15.09 -45.12
CA LEU A 545 -38.35 15.81 -43.90
C LEU A 545 -37.38 15.28 -42.84
N LEU A 546 -36.68 16.20 -42.16
CA LEU A 546 -35.58 15.82 -41.27
C LEU A 546 -36.12 14.97 -40.10
N PRO A 547 -35.58 13.78 -39.74
CA PRO A 547 -34.40 13.09 -40.30
C PRO A 547 -34.60 11.62 -40.80
N LEU A 548 -35.78 11.13 -41.18
CA LEU A 548 -36.12 9.70 -40.98
C LEU A 548 -35.85 8.60 -42.07
N VAL A 549 -35.94 8.83 -43.39
CA VAL A 549 -36.12 7.72 -44.38
C VAL A 549 -35.32 7.90 -45.69
N TRP A 550 -34.84 6.78 -46.28
CA TRP A 550 -34.10 6.74 -47.56
C TRP A 550 -34.42 5.49 -48.42
N LYS A 551 -34.17 5.56 -49.74
CA LYS A 551 -34.29 4.45 -50.72
C LYS A 551 -33.33 4.66 -51.90
N LEU A 552 -32.72 3.58 -52.42
CA LEU A 552 -31.67 3.60 -53.47
C LEU A 552 -31.77 2.37 -54.40
N GLN A 553 -31.25 2.48 -55.63
CA GLN A 553 -31.24 1.42 -56.66
C GLN A 553 -30.17 1.74 -57.73
N ASN A 554 -29.45 0.74 -58.28
CA ASN A 554 -28.34 0.93 -59.24
C ASN A 554 -28.04 -0.33 -60.08
N LYS A 555 -27.16 -0.23 -61.10
CA LYS A 555 -27.00 -1.24 -62.18
C LYS A 555 -26.23 -2.53 -61.87
N SER A 556 -25.19 -2.53 -61.03
CA SER A 556 -24.33 -3.73 -60.80
C SER A 556 -24.39 -4.32 -59.39
N ASN A 557 -24.91 -3.56 -58.43
CA ASN A 557 -25.19 -3.98 -57.06
C ASN A 557 -26.53 -3.34 -56.64
N GLN A 558 -27.26 -4.02 -55.77
CA GLN A 558 -28.57 -3.58 -55.28
C GLN A 558 -28.52 -3.50 -53.75
N SER A 559 -29.11 -2.45 -53.16
CA SER A 559 -29.11 -2.24 -51.72
C SER A 559 -30.28 -1.38 -51.24
N PHE A 560 -30.83 -1.73 -50.08
CA PHE A 560 -31.86 -1.00 -49.35
C PHE A 560 -31.40 -0.79 -47.90
N THR A 561 -31.77 0.35 -47.30
CA THR A 561 -31.36 0.71 -45.94
C THR A 561 -32.48 1.43 -45.21
N PHE A 562 -32.98 0.81 -44.14
CA PHE A 562 -33.78 1.47 -43.11
C PHE A 562 -32.86 1.69 -41.91
N PHE A 563 -32.41 2.92 -41.69
CA PHE A 563 -31.41 3.22 -40.66
C PHE A 563 -32.02 3.10 -39.25
N PRO A 564 -31.36 2.47 -38.26
CA PRO A 564 -30.02 1.85 -38.32
C PRO A 564 -30.00 0.32 -38.58
N ILE A 565 -31.15 -0.31 -38.85
CA ILE A 565 -31.40 -1.72 -38.52
C ILE A 565 -30.89 -2.73 -39.57
N PHE A 566 -31.08 -2.45 -40.87
CA PHE A 566 -31.01 -3.50 -41.91
C PHE A 566 -30.12 -3.12 -43.11
N SER A 567 -29.29 -4.07 -43.58
CA SER A 567 -28.52 -3.94 -44.82
C SER A 567 -28.21 -5.31 -45.47
N HIS A 568 -28.28 -5.35 -46.80
CA HIS A 568 -27.99 -6.51 -47.65
C HIS A 568 -27.39 -6.05 -48.99
N GLY A 569 -26.52 -6.86 -49.57
CA GLY A 569 -26.01 -6.70 -50.94
C GLY A 569 -25.31 -7.96 -51.46
N GLN A 570 -25.47 -8.25 -52.75
CA GLN A 570 -24.89 -9.41 -53.43
C GLN A 570 -24.20 -8.98 -54.73
N SER A 571 -23.06 -9.62 -55.03
CA SER A 571 -22.38 -9.52 -56.32
C SER A 571 -22.97 -10.52 -57.32
N ILE A 572 -23.18 -10.09 -58.56
CA ILE A 572 -23.88 -10.86 -59.60
C ILE A 572 -23.16 -12.20 -59.89
N ASP A 573 -21.82 -12.19 -59.99
CA ASP A 573 -21.00 -13.41 -60.23
C ASP A 573 -20.96 -14.39 -59.03
N SER A 574 -21.64 -14.09 -57.92
CA SER A 574 -21.82 -14.95 -56.74
C SER A 574 -20.54 -15.45 -56.01
N SER A 575 -19.35 -15.10 -56.50
CA SER A 575 -18.05 -15.43 -55.89
C SER A 575 -17.81 -14.77 -54.53
N LYS A 576 -18.56 -13.70 -54.23
CA LYS A 576 -18.56 -12.96 -52.95
C LYS A 576 -20.00 -12.59 -52.58
N ASN A 577 -20.38 -12.85 -51.34
CA ASN A 577 -21.65 -12.41 -50.75
C ASN A 577 -21.44 -11.93 -49.30
N TYR A 578 -22.35 -11.08 -48.83
CA TYR A 578 -22.46 -10.74 -47.41
C TYR A 578 -23.91 -10.47 -47.02
N LEU A 579 -24.21 -10.59 -45.73
CA LEU A 579 -25.50 -10.23 -45.15
C LEU A 579 -25.24 -9.69 -43.75
N ALA A 580 -25.87 -8.57 -43.40
CA ALA A 580 -25.57 -7.81 -42.19
C ALA A 580 -26.85 -7.35 -41.48
N ILE A 581 -27.38 -8.23 -40.62
CA ILE A 581 -28.44 -7.87 -39.67
C ILE A 581 -27.72 -7.33 -38.43
N THR A 582 -27.45 -6.02 -38.46
CA THR A 582 -26.57 -5.36 -37.50
C THR A 582 -27.28 -5.18 -36.14
N PRO A 583 -26.66 -5.51 -34.99
CA PRO A 583 -25.28 -5.96 -34.78
C PRO A 583 -25.13 -7.48 -34.53
N LEU A 584 -26.08 -8.32 -34.97
CA LEU A 584 -26.24 -9.70 -34.49
C LEU A 584 -25.57 -10.76 -35.38
N PHE A 585 -25.69 -10.66 -36.71
CA PHE A 585 -25.28 -11.75 -37.61
C PHE A 585 -24.49 -11.27 -38.83
N TRP A 586 -23.40 -11.98 -39.11
CA TRP A 586 -22.57 -11.78 -40.30
C TRP A 586 -22.08 -13.10 -40.91
N HIS A 587 -22.28 -13.24 -42.22
CA HIS A 587 -21.75 -14.33 -43.05
C HIS A 587 -20.76 -13.79 -44.08
N PHE A 588 -19.59 -14.42 -44.19
CA PHE A 588 -18.58 -14.10 -45.20
C PHE A 588 -17.96 -15.37 -45.80
N LYS A 589 -18.04 -15.50 -47.13
CA LYS A 589 -17.52 -16.64 -47.91
C LYS A 589 -16.48 -16.17 -48.92
N ASN A 590 -15.35 -16.88 -49.01
CA ASN A 590 -14.30 -16.66 -50.02
C ASN A 590 -13.54 -17.98 -50.28
N GLN A 591 -12.88 -18.12 -51.43
CA GLN A 591 -12.35 -19.39 -51.97
C GLN A 591 -11.47 -20.20 -50.99
N LYS A 592 -10.56 -19.54 -50.25
CA LYS A 592 -9.64 -20.21 -49.30
C LYS A 592 -10.07 -20.16 -47.83
N ARG A 593 -11.20 -19.50 -47.51
CA ARG A 593 -11.66 -19.31 -46.12
C ARG A 593 -13.15 -19.01 -46.04
N THR A 594 -13.87 -19.78 -45.22
CA THR A 594 -15.19 -19.42 -44.71
C THR A 594 -15.08 -18.77 -43.32
N PHE A 595 -16.02 -17.88 -43.00
CA PHE A 595 -16.15 -17.31 -41.67
C PHE A 595 -17.61 -16.93 -41.39
N ASN A 596 -18.19 -17.57 -40.39
CA ASN A 596 -19.53 -17.28 -39.91
C ASN A 596 -19.44 -16.79 -38.46
N THR A 597 -20.23 -15.78 -38.10
CA THR A 597 -20.36 -15.37 -36.70
C THR A 597 -21.79 -14.94 -36.37
N LEU A 598 -22.24 -15.38 -35.19
CA LEU A 598 -23.41 -14.86 -34.50
C LEU A 598 -22.88 -14.17 -33.25
N PHE A 599 -22.86 -12.84 -33.27
CA PHE A 599 -22.17 -12.04 -32.25
C PHE A 599 -23.04 -11.86 -31.00
N PRO A 600 -22.50 -11.96 -29.78
CA PRO A 600 -21.11 -12.27 -29.39
C PRO A 600 -20.89 -13.76 -29.01
N ILE A 601 -21.67 -14.69 -29.58
CA ILE A 601 -21.83 -16.06 -29.06
C ILE A 601 -20.90 -17.07 -29.77
N TRP A 602 -20.82 -17.04 -31.10
CA TRP A 602 -20.28 -18.16 -31.89
C TRP A 602 -19.33 -17.74 -33.02
N TRP A 603 -18.27 -18.52 -33.17
CA TRP A 603 -17.29 -18.43 -34.26
C TRP A 603 -16.85 -19.82 -34.74
N ASN A 604 -16.90 -20.00 -36.06
CA ASN A 604 -16.38 -21.18 -36.75
C ASN A 604 -15.39 -20.76 -37.85
N ARG A 605 -14.23 -21.41 -37.92
CA ARG A 605 -13.23 -21.19 -38.97
C ARG A 605 -12.50 -22.50 -39.32
N SER A 606 -12.58 -22.88 -40.58
CA SER A 606 -11.67 -23.85 -41.21
C SER A 606 -10.54 -23.13 -41.95
N ILE A 607 -9.40 -23.82 -42.10
CA ILE A 607 -8.27 -23.45 -42.95
C ILE A 607 -7.66 -24.74 -43.50
N ASN A 608 -7.53 -24.83 -44.83
CA ASN A 608 -6.83 -25.93 -45.51
C ASN A 608 -5.56 -25.37 -46.15
N ASP A 609 -4.40 -25.65 -45.54
CA ASP A 609 -3.08 -25.19 -46.00
C ASP A 609 -2.24 -26.33 -46.62
N GLY A 610 -2.89 -27.33 -47.22
CA GLY A 610 -2.26 -28.43 -47.97
C GLY A 610 -1.66 -29.55 -47.10
N GLN A 611 -0.71 -29.23 -46.21
CA GLN A 611 -0.06 -30.22 -45.34
C GLN A 611 -0.81 -30.48 -44.02
N TYR A 612 -1.58 -29.50 -43.52
CA TYR A 612 -2.31 -29.59 -42.25
C TYR A 612 -3.68 -28.90 -42.37
N ASN A 613 -4.76 -29.63 -42.05
CA ASN A 613 -6.11 -29.07 -41.97
C ASN A 613 -6.39 -28.63 -40.53
N ARG A 614 -6.47 -27.31 -40.32
CA ARG A 614 -6.54 -26.71 -38.98
C ARG A 614 -7.95 -26.18 -38.71
N HIS A 615 -8.65 -26.87 -37.83
CA HIS A 615 -10.00 -26.50 -37.41
C HIS A 615 -9.98 -25.68 -36.12
N PHE A 616 -10.83 -24.66 -36.07
CA PHE A 616 -11.06 -23.84 -34.88
C PHE A 616 -12.56 -23.60 -34.69
N GLN A 617 -13.05 -23.97 -33.51
CA GLN A 617 -14.41 -23.71 -33.06
C GLN A 617 -14.38 -23.06 -31.69
N LEU A 618 -15.18 -21.99 -31.53
CA LEU A 618 -15.38 -21.29 -30.27
C LEU A 618 -16.87 -20.95 -30.12
N LEU A 619 -17.46 -21.41 -29.01
CA LEU A 619 -18.76 -20.96 -28.53
C LEU A 619 -18.53 -20.39 -27.14
N VAL A 620 -18.71 -19.08 -26.97
CA VAL A 620 -18.24 -18.34 -25.80
C VAL A 620 -19.24 -18.47 -24.64
N PRO A 621 -18.78 -18.72 -23.39
CA PRO A 621 -17.44 -19.17 -22.96
C PRO A 621 -17.28 -20.71 -22.96
N ILE A 622 -18.34 -21.45 -23.33
CA ILE A 622 -18.57 -22.86 -23.00
C ILE A 622 -17.60 -23.83 -23.70
N TYR A 623 -17.30 -23.63 -24.98
CA TYR A 623 -16.60 -24.64 -25.79
C TYR A 623 -15.43 -24.06 -26.58
N TYR A 624 -14.25 -24.64 -26.37
CA TYR A 624 -13.04 -24.42 -27.15
C TYR A 624 -12.50 -25.76 -27.65
N ALA A 625 -12.32 -25.89 -28.96
CA ALA A 625 -11.66 -27.05 -29.53
C ALA A 625 -10.67 -26.64 -30.62
N LYS A 626 -9.45 -27.21 -30.51
CA LYS A 626 -8.40 -27.15 -31.52
C LYS A 626 -7.78 -28.54 -31.64
N TRP A 627 -7.76 -29.08 -32.85
CA TRP A 627 -7.24 -30.42 -33.13
C TRP A 627 -6.41 -30.43 -34.43
N ASP A 628 -5.41 -31.31 -34.44
CA ASP A 628 -4.50 -31.62 -35.54
C ASP A 628 -4.01 -33.07 -35.35
N ARG A 629 -3.36 -33.69 -36.35
CA ARG A 629 -3.05 -35.14 -36.38
C ARG A 629 -2.25 -35.64 -35.16
N LEU A 630 -1.36 -34.81 -34.61
CA LEU A 630 -0.48 -35.16 -33.47
C LEU A 630 -0.96 -34.61 -32.11
N THR A 631 -1.84 -33.60 -32.07
CA THR A 631 -2.25 -32.96 -30.81
C THR A 631 -3.75 -32.67 -30.78
N SER A 632 -4.41 -33.09 -29.71
CA SER A 632 -5.83 -32.84 -29.51
C SER A 632 -6.06 -32.11 -28.18
N LYS A 633 -6.70 -30.94 -28.27
CA LYS A 633 -7.08 -30.13 -27.11
C LYS A 633 -8.56 -29.79 -27.23
N LYS A 634 -9.40 -30.55 -26.50
CA LYS A 634 -10.85 -30.31 -26.39
C LYS A 634 -11.15 -29.85 -24.96
N ILE A 635 -11.76 -28.68 -24.84
CA ILE A 635 -12.08 -28.03 -23.57
C ILE A 635 -13.55 -27.62 -23.59
N LEU A 636 -14.35 -28.22 -22.71
CA LEU A 636 -15.70 -27.77 -22.37
C LEU A 636 -15.58 -27.01 -21.04
N PHE A 637 -15.41 -25.70 -21.10
CA PHE A 637 -15.12 -24.87 -19.93
C PHE A 637 -16.38 -24.63 -19.09
N PRO A 638 -16.33 -24.67 -17.74
CA PRO A 638 -15.18 -24.97 -16.88
C PRO A 638 -15.14 -26.44 -16.40
N ILE A 639 -15.59 -27.39 -17.23
CA ILE A 639 -15.97 -28.76 -16.81
C ILE A 639 -14.96 -29.82 -17.27
N ILE A 640 -14.68 -29.94 -18.58
CA ILE A 640 -13.89 -31.05 -19.15
C ILE A 640 -12.65 -30.55 -19.86
N TRP A 641 -11.49 -31.15 -19.54
CA TRP A 641 -10.25 -31.05 -20.29
C TRP A 641 -9.82 -32.46 -20.71
N SER A 642 -9.73 -32.67 -22.02
CA SER A 642 -9.14 -33.88 -22.62
C SER A 642 -7.84 -33.50 -23.33
N LEU A 643 -6.73 -34.06 -22.86
CA LEU A 643 -5.38 -33.76 -23.34
C LEU A 643 -4.65 -35.05 -23.74
N LYS A 644 -4.21 -35.11 -25.00
CA LYS A 644 -3.36 -36.17 -25.53
C LYS A 644 -2.10 -35.57 -26.16
N ASN A 645 -0.95 -35.90 -25.58
CA ASN A 645 0.39 -35.69 -26.15
C ASN A 645 1.02 -37.09 -26.41
N LEU A 646 2.27 -37.13 -26.92
CA LEU A 646 2.97 -38.37 -27.24
C LEU A 646 3.16 -39.30 -26.02
N ASN A 647 3.79 -38.81 -24.95
CA ASN A 647 4.20 -39.64 -23.80
C ASN A 647 3.17 -39.67 -22.65
N TYR A 648 2.04 -38.96 -22.79
CA TYR A 648 1.09 -38.78 -21.68
C TYR A 648 -0.34 -38.49 -22.16
N ARG A 649 -1.30 -39.18 -21.53
CA ARG A 649 -2.75 -39.00 -21.74
C ARG A 649 -3.39 -38.68 -20.39
N SER A 650 -4.19 -37.61 -20.35
CA SER A 650 -4.93 -37.23 -19.15
C SER A 650 -6.35 -36.79 -19.48
N PHE A 651 -7.28 -37.18 -18.61
CA PHE A 651 -8.65 -36.71 -18.61
C PHE A 651 -8.92 -36.05 -17.26
N THR A 652 -9.44 -34.82 -17.28
CA THR A 652 -9.82 -34.10 -16.07
C THR A 652 -11.21 -33.51 -16.22
N PHE A 653 -12.11 -33.93 -15.32
CA PHE A 653 -13.44 -33.38 -15.08
C PHE A 653 -13.32 -32.48 -13.83
N VAL A 654 -13.11 -31.19 -14.04
CA VAL A 654 -12.78 -30.22 -12.99
C VAL A 654 -14.03 -29.87 -12.18
N PRO A 655 -13.94 -29.71 -10.84
CA PRO A 655 -12.78 -29.98 -9.99
C PRO A 655 -12.71 -31.42 -9.47
N ILE A 656 -13.67 -32.28 -9.82
CA ILE A 656 -14.01 -33.50 -9.09
C ILE A 656 -13.07 -34.68 -9.38
N PHE A 657 -12.57 -34.82 -10.61
CA PHE A 657 -11.85 -36.02 -11.03
C PHE A 657 -10.71 -35.70 -12.00
N SER A 658 -9.50 -36.17 -11.68
CA SER A 658 -8.39 -36.24 -12.63
C SER A 658 -7.77 -37.64 -12.62
N TYR A 659 -7.55 -38.17 -13.81
CA TYR A 659 -6.86 -39.43 -14.06
C TYR A 659 -5.84 -39.26 -15.17
N GLY A 660 -4.65 -39.81 -14.97
CA GLY A 660 -3.56 -39.78 -15.92
C GLY A 660 -2.54 -40.89 -15.61
N GLN A 661 -1.92 -41.38 -16.68
CA GLN A 661 -1.06 -42.54 -16.65
C GLN A 661 0.03 -42.40 -17.72
N SER A 662 1.27 -42.79 -17.38
CA SER A 662 2.36 -43.00 -18.33
C SER A 662 2.11 -44.27 -19.16
N THR A 663 2.65 -44.32 -20.39
CA THR A 663 2.65 -45.54 -21.22
C THR A 663 3.11 -46.77 -20.45
N ASP A 664 4.15 -46.60 -19.63
CA ASP A 664 4.90 -47.70 -19.02
C ASP A 664 4.36 -48.12 -17.64
N GLU A 665 3.11 -47.74 -17.31
CA GLU A 665 2.38 -48.02 -16.05
C GLU A 665 3.01 -47.52 -14.73
N ASN A 666 4.32 -47.25 -14.66
CA ASN A 666 5.07 -46.95 -13.43
C ASN A 666 4.67 -45.63 -12.74
N VAL A 667 4.04 -44.70 -13.47
CA VAL A 667 3.50 -43.46 -12.91
C VAL A 667 1.99 -43.41 -13.16
N LYS A 668 1.21 -43.52 -12.07
CA LYS A 668 -0.25 -43.38 -12.09
C LYS A 668 -0.70 -42.36 -11.05
N HIS A 669 -1.61 -41.46 -11.44
CA HIS A 669 -2.33 -40.60 -10.49
C HIS A 669 -3.83 -40.85 -10.57
N LEU A 670 -4.47 -40.93 -9.40
CA LEU A 670 -5.91 -40.91 -9.26
C LEU A 670 -6.27 -39.83 -8.23
N ALA A 671 -6.95 -38.78 -8.68
CA ALA A 671 -7.31 -37.64 -7.86
C ALA A 671 -8.81 -37.35 -7.95
N ILE A 672 -9.61 -38.03 -7.11
CA ILE A 672 -11.01 -37.69 -6.85
C ILE A 672 -11.00 -36.48 -5.90
N THR A 673 -10.88 -35.29 -6.47
CA THR A 673 -10.54 -34.06 -5.77
C THR A 673 -11.80 -33.39 -5.18
N PRO A 674 -11.75 -32.88 -3.92
CA PRO A 674 -10.58 -32.86 -3.04
C PRO A 674 -10.32 -34.18 -2.30
N LEU A 675 -11.29 -35.09 -2.19
CA LEU A 675 -11.33 -36.14 -1.16
C LEU A 675 -10.25 -37.23 -1.22
N PHE A 676 -9.93 -37.81 -2.38
CA PHE A 676 -9.01 -38.95 -2.47
C PHE A 676 -7.92 -38.73 -3.52
N TRP A 677 -6.68 -38.64 -3.06
CA TRP A 677 -5.50 -38.63 -3.93
C TRP A 677 -4.65 -39.87 -3.65
N TYR A 678 -4.44 -40.69 -4.67
CA TYR A 678 -3.49 -41.79 -4.68
C TYR A 678 -2.39 -41.52 -5.72
N PHE A 679 -1.15 -41.61 -5.27
CA PHE A 679 0.04 -41.55 -6.11
C PHE A 679 0.92 -42.76 -5.81
N ARG A 680 1.35 -43.44 -6.88
CA ARG A 680 2.31 -44.54 -6.85
C ARG A 680 3.52 -44.16 -7.70
N ASN A 681 4.69 -44.34 -7.10
CA ASN A 681 6.02 -44.28 -7.72
C ASN A 681 6.68 -45.66 -7.52
N PRO A 682 7.88 -45.92 -8.09
CA PRO A 682 8.61 -47.17 -7.84
C PRO A 682 8.89 -47.44 -6.35
N ASP A 683 9.40 -46.44 -5.62
CA ASP A 683 9.92 -46.62 -4.25
C ASP A 683 8.86 -46.69 -3.14
N GLY A 684 7.57 -46.61 -3.48
CA GLY A 684 6.47 -46.67 -2.53
C GLY A 684 5.20 -45.93 -2.93
N TYR A 685 4.25 -45.84 -2.00
CA TYR A 685 2.91 -45.28 -2.23
C TYR A 685 2.53 -44.22 -1.20
N SER A 686 1.69 -43.28 -1.63
CA SER A 686 1.00 -42.36 -0.72
C SER A 686 -0.52 -42.48 -0.86
N ALA A 687 -1.15 -43.14 0.10
CA ALA A 687 -2.61 -43.25 0.18
C ALA A 687 -3.14 -42.05 0.98
N SER A 688 -3.77 -41.10 0.29
CA SER A 688 -4.21 -39.84 0.88
C SER A 688 -5.73 -39.63 0.75
N LEU A 689 -6.51 -40.12 1.70
CA LEU A 689 -7.93 -39.74 1.78
C LEU A 689 -8.04 -38.40 2.52
N ILE A 690 -7.72 -37.35 1.75
CA ILE A 690 -7.95 -35.96 2.10
C ILE A 690 -9.35 -35.79 2.72
N PRO A 691 -9.53 -34.87 3.67
CA PRO A 691 -8.41 -34.23 4.34
C PRO A 691 -7.63 -35.10 5.42
N ILE A 692 -8.19 -36.12 6.11
CA ILE A 692 -7.55 -36.70 7.35
C ILE A 692 -6.31 -37.57 7.14
N PHE A 693 -6.37 -38.49 6.18
CA PHE A 693 -5.64 -39.75 6.31
C PHE A 693 -4.47 -39.76 5.35
N TRP A 694 -3.26 -39.73 5.90
CA TRP A 694 -2.09 -40.23 5.21
C TRP A 694 -1.62 -41.48 5.92
N LYS A 695 -1.57 -42.56 5.14
CA LYS A 695 -0.71 -43.70 5.39
C LYS A 695 0.34 -43.68 4.28
N SER A 696 1.60 -43.64 4.67
CA SER A 696 2.74 -43.79 3.77
C SER A 696 3.75 -44.73 4.39
N GLN A 697 4.29 -45.60 3.55
CA GLN A 697 5.28 -46.61 3.87
C GLN A 697 6.36 -46.53 2.79
N TYR A 698 7.62 -46.44 3.23
CA TYR A 698 8.81 -46.37 2.39
C TYR A 698 9.89 -47.22 3.05
N GLY A 699 10.62 -47.98 2.24
CA GLY A 699 11.54 -49.03 2.70
C GLY A 699 10.84 -50.29 3.19
N ASP A 700 11.64 -51.35 3.35
CA ASP A 700 11.17 -52.74 3.48
C ASP A 700 11.34 -53.32 4.89
N GLY A 701 10.64 -54.45 5.13
CA GLY A 701 10.76 -55.24 6.36
C GLY A 701 10.38 -54.51 7.66
N GLU A 702 11.08 -54.85 8.74
CA GLU A 702 10.91 -54.19 10.06
C GLU A 702 11.52 -52.78 10.11
N SER A 703 12.48 -52.49 9.22
CA SER A 703 13.09 -51.17 9.04
C SER A 703 12.13 -50.14 8.43
N ALA A 704 11.02 -50.58 7.81
CA ALA A 704 10.06 -49.73 7.12
C ALA A 704 9.45 -48.65 8.04
N VAL A 705 9.67 -47.37 7.70
CA VAL A 705 9.23 -46.25 8.54
C VAL A 705 7.74 -45.98 8.33
N ARG A 706 6.91 -46.30 9.34
CA ARG A 706 5.44 -46.28 9.24
C ARG A 706 4.87 -44.95 9.75
N TRP A 707 4.46 -44.08 8.80
CA TRP A 707 3.80 -42.82 9.11
C TRP A 707 2.28 -43.00 9.13
N ASN A 708 1.69 -42.90 10.32
CA ASN A 708 0.24 -42.88 10.52
C ASN A 708 -0.20 -41.49 10.98
N VAL A 709 -0.97 -40.80 10.13
CA VAL A 709 -1.42 -39.43 10.37
C VAL A 709 -2.94 -39.36 10.37
N ILE A 710 -3.52 -38.98 11.52
CA ILE A 710 -4.96 -38.74 11.69
C ILE A 710 -5.19 -37.25 12.05
N PHE A 711 -4.51 -36.33 11.35
CA PHE A 711 -5.25 -35.22 10.72
C PHE A 711 -6.25 -34.42 11.56
N PRO A 712 -6.02 -34.01 12.84
CA PRO A 712 -4.75 -33.84 13.57
C PRO A 712 -4.60 -34.70 14.81
N ILE A 713 -5.66 -35.44 15.19
CA ILE A 713 -5.84 -36.11 16.50
C ILE A 713 -4.52 -36.72 16.94
N TYR A 714 -3.94 -37.52 16.05
CA TYR A 714 -2.83 -38.39 16.29
C TYR A 714 -1.80 -38.27 15.17
N TRP A 715 -0.54 -38.11 15.58
CA TRP A 715 0.62 -38.44 14.77
C TRP A 715 1.48 -39.41 15.59
N SER A 716 1.96 -40.47 14.92
CA SER A 716 3.02 -41.31 15.46
C SER A 716 4.05 -41.62 14.40
N ASN A 717 5.33 -41.51 14.78
CA ASN A 717 6.41 -42.22 14.12
C ASN A 717 6.80 -43.43 14.99
N ARG A 718 6.95 -44.60 14.36
CA ARG A 718 7.46 -45.82 15.00
C ARG A 718 8.58 -46.40 14.14
N GLY A 719 9.68 -46.74 14.80
CA GLY A 719 10.82 -47.51 14.31
C GLY A 719 11.70 -47.89 15.49
N LEU A 720 12.70 -48.76 15.28
CA LEU A 720 13.49 -49.42 16.34
C LEU A 720 13.91 -48.49 17.50
N ASN A 721 14.51 -47.33 17.18
CA ASN A 721 15.01 -46.37 18.17
C ASN A 721 14.06 -45.20 18.48
N GLN A 722 12.81 -45.20 17.99
CA GLN A 722 11.89 -44.08 18.13
C GLN A 722 10.44 -44.53 18.33
N ASN A 723 9.88 -44.22 19.51
CA ASN A 723 8.45 -44.40 19.80
C ASN A 723 7.82 -43.05 20.19
N ASN A 724 7.49 -42.24 19.18
CA ASN A 724 7.08 -40.85 19.37
C ASN A 724 5.57 -40.69 19.20
N HIS A 725 4.91 -40.17 20.24
CA HIS A 725 3.46 -40.00 20.27
C HIS A 725 3.05 -38.54 20.49
N VAL A 726 2.22 -38.03 19.57
CA VAL A 726 1.72 -36.65 19.63
C VAL A 726 0.19 -36.63 19.56
N LEU A 727 -0.43 -36.35 20.71
CA LEU A 727 -1.85 -36.03 20.84
C LEU A 727 -1.99 -34.50 20.91
N PHE A 728 -1.73 -33.85 19.78
CA PHE A 728 -1.68 -32.37 19.65
C PHE A 728 -2.99 -31.73 20.18
N PRO A 729 -2.98 -30.50 20.71
CA PRO A 729 -1.84 -29.77 21.23
C PRO A 729 -1.59 -30.13 22.70
N ILE A 730 -2.16 -31.22 23.21
CA ILE A 730 -2.23 -31.47 24.64
C ILE A 730 -0.95 -32.17 25.11
N VAL A 731 -0.60 -33.29 24.48
CA VAL A 731 0.49 -34.17 24.92
C VAL A 731 1.48 -34.39 23.78
N TRP A 732 2.75 -34.11 24.09
CA TRP A 732 3.89 -34.69 23.39
C TRP A 732 4.63 -35.61 24.36
N SER A 733 4.77 -36.87 23.96
CA SER A 733 5.64 -37.85 24.62
C SER A 733 6.75 -38.20 23.64
N PHE A 734 7.97 -37.76 23.96
CA PHE A 734 9.18 -38.12 23.23
C PHE A 734 10.04 -39.00 24.13
N ASN A 735 10.17 -40.27 23.74
CA ASN A 735 11.03 -41.26 24.38
C ASN A 735 12.03 -41.75 23.33
N ASN A 736 13.29 -41.40 23.53
CA ASN A 736 14.43 -41.76 22.70
C ASN A 736 15.60 -42.12 23.65
N SER A 737 16.57 -42.91 23.21
CA SER A 737 17.67 -43.41 24.04
C SER A 737 18.42 -42.32 24.82
N LEU A 738 18.55 -41.14 24.21
CA LEU A 738 19.26 -39.98 24.77
C LEU A 738 18.39 -38.98 25.56
N HIS A 739 17.06 -39.05 25.51
CA HIS A 739 16.21 -38.04 26.15
C HIS A 739 14.77 -38.50 26.42
N ARG A 740 14.27 -38.15 27.61
CA ARG A 740 12.87 -38.27 28.00
C ARG A 740 12.30 -36.89 28.30
N SER A 741 11.16 -36.58 27.70
CA SER A 741 10.43 -35.33 27.95
C SER A 741 8.93 -35.53 27.90
N LEU A 742 8.21 -34.84 28.79
CA LEU A 742 6.76 -34.76 28.79
C LEU A 742 6.35 -33.29 28.75
N THR A 743 5.53 -32.94 27.78
CA THR A 743 4.94 -31.59 27.66
C THR A 743 3.43 -31.69 27.68
N ILE A 744 2.81 -31.06 28.68
CA ILE A 744 1.36 -30.88 28.78
C ILE A 744 1.09 -29.40 28.52
N ALA A 745 0.91 -29.04 27.25
CA ALA A 745 0.87 -27.63 26.88
C ALA A 745 -0.51 -26.99 27.14
N PRO A 746 -0.56 -25.67 27.44
CA PRO A 746 0.56 -24.80 27.81
C PRO A 746 0.79 -24.69 29.33
N LEU A 747 0.59 -25.76 30.12
CA LEU A 747 0.78 -25.73 31.58
C LEU A 747 2.25 -25.77 31.95
N PHE A 748 2.92 -26.87 31.57
CA PHE A 748 4.30 -27.13 31.93
C PHE A 748 5.01 -28.03 30.92
N SER A 749 6.34 -27.96 30.96
CA SER A 749 7.22 -28.92 30.31
C SER A 749 8.36 -29.27 31.27
N ILE A 750 8.62 -30.57 31.40
CA ILE A 750 9.69 -31.12 32.24
C ILE A 750 10.46 -32.14 31.41
N GLY A 751 11.78 -32.07 31.49
CA GLY A 751 12.67 -33.01 30.83
C GLY A 751 14.08 -32.97 31.42
N HIS A 752 14.76 -34.10 31.32
CA HIS A 752 16.11 -34.30 31.85
C HIS A 752 16.94 -35.19 30.91
N ASN A 753 18.26 -35.13 31.06
CA ASN A 753 19.13 -36.23 30.59
C ASN A 753 19.10 -37.37 31.63
N ASN A 754 19.52 -38.58 31.25
CA ASN A 754 19.56 -39.72 32.18
C ASN A 754 20.45 -39.41 33.41
N ASP A 755 21.63 -38.87 33.18
CA ASP A 755 22.61 -38.41 34.20
C ASP A 755 22.28 -37.07 34.90
N ASN A 756 21.07 -36.52 34.73
CA ASN A 756 20.58 -35.26 35.37
C ASN A 756 21.44 -33.98 35.17
N SER A 757 22.56 -34.08 34.44
CA SER A 757 23.51 -32.99 34.11
C SER A 757 22.85 -31.82 33.38
N LYS A 758 21.75 -32.09 32.68
CA LYS A 758 20.84 -31.14 32.03
C LYS A 758 19.44 -31.39 32.57
N ARG A 759 18.81 -30.37 33.17
CA ARG A 759 17.40 -30.39 33.58
C ARG A 759 16.73 -29.06 33.28
N TYR A 760 15.45 -29.09 32.94
CA TYR A 760 14.62 -27.90 32.84
C TYR A 760 13.27 -28.12 33.53
N ALA A 761 12.78 -27.06 34.17
CA ALA A 761 11.42 -26.97 34.70
C ALA A 761 10.81 -25.65 34.22
N VAL A 762 9.69 -25.76 33.49
CA VAL A 762 9.02 -24.64 32.84
C VAL A 762 7.56 -24.62 33.28
N ILE A 763 7.14 -23.53 33.92
CA ILE A 763 5.74 -23.22 34.25
C ILE A 763 5.41 -21.91 33.51
N THR A 764 4.67 -22.01 32.41
CA THR A 764 4.49 -20.89 31.48
C THR A 764 3.46 -19.87 32.00
N PRO A 765 3.75 -18.54 31.99
CA PRO A 765 5.02 -17.89 31.63
C PRO A 765 5.96 -17.72 32.83
N LEU A 766 5.40 -17.82 34.05
CA LEU A 766 5.91 -17.12 35.22
C LEU A 766 7.33 -17.58 35.57
N PHE A 767 7.63 -18.87 35.44
CA PHE A 767 8.83 -19.44 36.00
C PHE A 767 9.56 -20.38 35.05
N TRP A 768 10.84 -20.06 34.81
CA TRP A 768 11.78 -20.94 34.11
C TRP A 768 13.02 -21.17 34.98
N HIS A 769 13.29 -22.44 35.29
CA HIS A 769 14.55 -22.89 35.86
C HIS A 769 15.24 -23.82 34.87
N ILE A 770 16.41 -23.40 34.37
CA ILE A 770 17.22 -24.16 33.43
C ILE A 770 18.61 -24.35 34.04
N LYS A 771 18.99 -25.61 34.31
CA LYS A 771 20.33 -25.97 34.79
C LYS A 771 21.08 -26.78 33.73
N LYS A 772 22.29 -26.33 33.42
CA LYS A 772 23.30 -27.00 32.60
C LYS A 772 24.59 -27.14 33.43
N PRO A 773 25.59 -27.95 33.02
CA PRO A 773 26.75 -28.25 33.87
C PRO A 773 27.57 -27.03 34.34
N LYS A 774 27.67 -25.98 33.51
CA LYS A 774 28.44 -24.74 33.80
C LYS A 774 27.60 -23.46 33.76
N SER A 775 26.27 -23.56 33.87
CA SER A 775 25.38 -22.39 33.95
C SER A 775 24.00 -22.69 34.52
N TYR A 776 23.43 -21.72 35.23
CA TYR A 776 22.01 -21.69 35.56
C TYR A 776 21.34 -20.42 35.03
N THR A 777 20.04 -20.52 34.79
CA THR A 777 19.16 -19.38 34.51
C THR A 777 17.89 -19.55 35.34
N ASN A 778 17.57 -18.53 36.13
CA ASN A 778 16.32 -18.40 36.86
C ASN A 778 15.58 -17.17 36.30
N THR A 779 14.34 -17.35 35.87
CA THR A 779 13.47 -16.28 35.38
C THR A 779 12.18 -16.27 36.18
N PHE A 780 11.78 -15.09 36.63
CA PHE A 780 10.43 -14.78 37.09
C PHE A 780 9.83 -13.65 36.23
N LEU A 781 9.14 -14.02 35.14
CA LEU A 781 8.75 -13.08 34.07
C LEU A 781 7.51 -12.25 34.49
N PRO A 782 7.49 -10.91 34.26
CA PRO A 782 8.48 -10.07 33.60
C PRO A 782 9.37 -9.27 34.57
N ILE A 783 9.48 -9.68 35.83
CA ILE A 783 10.08 -8.86 36.89
C ILE A 783 11.58 -9.11 37.03
N TRP A 784 12.01 -10.37 37.03
CA TRP A 784 13.37 -10.75 37.44
C TRP A 784 14.01 -11.80 36.54
N TRP A 785 15.27 -11.60 36.19
CA TRP A 785 16.15 -12.60 35.59
C TRP A 785 17.49 -12.59 36.32
N SER A 786 17.96 -13.76 36.75
CA SER A 786 19.33 -13.93 37.20
C SER A 786 19.98 -15.11 36.49
N SER A 787 21.21 -14.89 36.02
CA SER A 787 21.99 -15.91 35.33
C SER A 787 23.47 -15.81 35.67
N GLN A 788 24.08 -16.98 35.83
CA GLN A 788 25.52 -17.15 36.03
C GLN A 788 26.03 -18.18 35.02
N LYS A 789 27.15 -17.86 34.38
CA LYS A 789 27.86 -18.74 33.46
C LYS A 789 29.33 -18.76 33.82
N GLU A 790 29.92 -19.96 33.82
CA GLU A 790 31.33 -20.16 34.12
C GLU A 790 32.06 -20.65 32.86
N VAL A 791 33.19 -20.00 32.55
CA VAL A 791 33.97 -20.21 31.33
C VAL A 791 35.44 -20.28 31.72
N GLY A 792 35.96 -21.51 31.92
CA GLY A 792 37.18 -21.71 32.70
C GLY A 792 37.02 -21.12 34.11
N ASN A 793 38.05 -20.46 34.62
CA ASN A 793 38.01 -19.77 35.92
C ASN A 793 37.22 -18.44 35.88
N LYS A 794 36.58 -18.09 34.76
CA LYS A 794 35.89 -16.80 34.58
C LYS A 794 34.40 -16.92 34.93
N LYS A 795 33.97 -16.18 35.96
CA LYS A 795 32.55 -16.06 36.37
C LYS A 795 31.92 -14.83 35.71
N ILE A 796 30.84 -15.04 34.97
CA ILE A 796 30.00 -13.97 34.41
C ILE A 796 28.66 -13.99 35.15
N LYS A 797 28.26 -12.85 35.73
CA LYS A 797 26.98 -12.70 36.43
C LYS A 797 26.14 -11.60 35.78
N THR A 798 24.87 -11.89 35.54
CA THR A 798 23.87 -10.93 35.06
C THR A 798 22.63 -11.00 35.94
N ASP A 799 22.27 -9.88 36.57
CA ASP A 799 21.03 -9.72 37.33
C ASP A 799 20.22 -8.55 36.73
N ILE A 800 18.94 -8.79 36.47
CA ILE A 800 18.01 -7.82 35.89
C ILE A 800 16.74 -7.81 36.74
N LEU A 801 16.32 -6.61 37.14
CA LEU A 801 15.00 -6.31 37.71
C LEU A 801 14.31 -5.31 36.78
N PHE A 802 13.47 -5.79 35.86
CA PHE A 802 12.94 -4.96 34.78
C PHE A 802 11.80 -4.04 35.24
N PRO A 803 11.70 -2.80 34.72
CA PRO A 803 12.66 -2.11 33.84
C PRO A 803 13.81 -1.42 34.60
N ILE A 804 13.75 -1.39 35.94
CA ILE A 804 14.48 -0.46 36.81
C ILE A 804 15.99 -0.70 36.82
N TYR A 805 16.45 -1.95 36.98
CA TYR A 805 17.86 -2.25 37.32
C TYR A 805 18.46 -3.32 36.42
N LEU A 806 19.68 -3.07 35.95
CA LEU A 806 20.52 -4.05 35.26
C LEU A 806 21.94 -3.98 35.82
N SER A 807 22.44 -5.14 36.24
CA SER A 807 23.81 -5.34 36.71
C SER A 807 24.47 -6.47 35.93
N PHE A 808 25.55 -6.13 35.22
CA PHE A 808 26.40 -7.08 34.50
C PHE A 808 27.83 -6.98 35.01
N SER A 809 28.42 -8.12 35.40
CA SER A 809 29.79 -8.18 35.91
C SER A 809 30.58 -9.32 35.29
N ASN A 810 31.80 -8.99 34.87
CA ASN A 810 32.81 -9.89 34.33
C ASN A 810 34.21 -9.33 34.70
N GLN A 811 35.26 -10.16 34.65
CA GLN A 811 36.62 -9.84 35.14
C GLN A 811 37.21 -8.49 34.67
N HIS A 812 36.84 -8.04 33.47
CA HIS A 812 37.37 -6.80 32.86
C HIS A 812 36.38 -5.62 32.88
N ARG A 813 35.10 -5.82 33.22
CA ARG A 813 34.04 -4.79 33.09
C ARG A 813 32.93 -4.98 34.12
N ALA A 814 32.59 -3.89 34.81
CA ALA A 814 31.40 -3.76 35.62
C ALA A 814 30.46 -2.71 35.02
N THR A 815 29.23 -3.11 34.74
CA THR A 815 28.14 -2.26 34.23
C THR A 815 27.00 -2.27 35.23
N LYS A 816 26.61 -1.08 35.71
CA LYS A 816 25.39 -0.88 36.51
C LYS A 816 24.52 0.16 35.82
N VAL A 817 23.23 -0.15 35.67
CA VAL A 817 22.23 0.75 35.10
C VAL A 817 21.02 0.80 36.04
N VAL A 818 20.58 2.01 36.38
CA VAL A 818 19.29 2.29 37.01
C VAL A 818 18.49 3.12 36.01
N PHE A 819 17.70 2.45 35.18
CA PHE A 819 17.02 3.07 34.05
C PHE A 819 15.82 3.92 34.51
N PRO A 820 15.57 5.12 33.94
CA PRO A 820 16.30 5.79 32.84
C PRO A 820 17.26 6.89 33.34
N LEU A 821 17.82 6.76 34.55
CA LEU A 821 18.57 7.84 35.21
C LEU A 821 20.07 7.60 35.23
N VAL A 822 20.54 6.47 35.77
CA VAL A 822 21.97 6.22 36.06
C VAL A 822 22.55 5.17 35.13
N TRP A 823 23.68 5.47 34.48
CA TRP A 823 24.55 4.49 33.85
C TRP A 823 25.97 4.65 34.37
N SER A 824 26.55 3.58 34.88
CA SER A 824 27.94 3.50 35.34
C SER A 824 28.65 2.36 34.65
N PHE A 825 29.65 2.68 33.83
CA PHE A 825 30.53 1.72 33.18
C PHE A 825 31.96 1.90 33.73
N ARG A 826 32.56 0.82 34.23
CA ARG A 826 33.95 0.80 34.70
C ARG A 826 34.70 -0.39 34.10
N SER A 827 35.92 -0.17 33.64
CA SER A 827 36.88 -1.23 33.31
C SER A 827 37.87 -1.39 34.45
N SER A 828 38.26 -2.63 34.79
CA SER A 828 39.23 -2.90 35.86
C SER A 828 40.69 -2.75 35.40
N ASN A 829 40.96 -2.95 34.12
CA ASN A 829 42.32 -2.97 33.56
C ASN A 829 42.81 -1.60 33.04
N SER A 830 42.15 -0.48 33.38
CA SER A 830 42.54 0.87 32.91
C SER A 830 41.76 1.99 33.60
N HIS A 831 42.25 3.22 33.47
CA HIS A 831 41.55 4.47 33.80
C HIS A 831 40.23 4.72 33.03
N SER A 832 39.74 3.77 32.21
CA SER A 832 38.50 3.96 31.45
C SER A 832 37.25 3.79 32.32
N HIS A 833 36.54 4.91 32.49
CA HIS A 833 35.33 5.03 33.28
C HIS A 833 34.37 5.99 32.60
N SER A 834 33.07 5.73 32.70
CA SER A 834 32.04 6.71 32.36
C SER A 834 30.84 6.61 33.29
N PHE A 835 30.32 7.79 33.64
CA PHE A 835 29.15 7.97 34.49
C PHE A 835 28.20 8.94 33.80
N THR A 836 26.94 8.53 33.68
CA THR A 836 25.87 9.34 33.09
C THR A 836 24.69 9.38 34.05
N PHE A 837 24.24 10.59 34.37
CA PHE A 837 22.96 10.88 35.01
C PHE A 837 22.06 11.58 33.99
N ALA A 838 21.33 10.80 33.18
CA ALA A 838 20.56 11.35 32.06
C ALA A 838 19.26 12.00 32.54
N PRO A 839 18.76 13.05 31.84
CA PRO A 839 19.34 13.70 30.67
C PRO A 839 20.27 14.88 31.02
N ILE A 840 20.79 14.97 32.24
CA ILE A 840 21.42 16.19 32.78
C ILE A 840 22.95 16.17 32.61
N PHE A 841 23.61 15.06 32.91
CA PHE A 841 25.07 15.01 33.06
C PHE A 841 25.68 13.72 32.49
N SER A 842 26.82 13.84 31.82
CA SER A 842 27.71 12.72 31.51
C SER A 842 29.16 13.12 31.57
N ILE A 843 29.99 12.30 32.22
CA ILE A 843 31.43 12.45 32.26
C ILE A 843 32.10 11.10 31.98
N GLY A 844 33.24 11.12 31.29
CA GLY A 844 34.03 9.92 31.10
C GLY A 844 35.38 10.15 30.45
N GLN A 845 36.24 9.13 30.60
CA GLN A 845 37.58 9.08 30.03
C GLN A 845 37.85 7.68 29.47
N ASN A 846 38.67 7.60 28.43
CA ASN A 846 39.08 6.36 27.79
C ASN A 846 40.61 6.28 27.68
N ILE A 847 41.15 5.05 27.60
CA ILE A 847 42.58 4.68 27.51
C ILE A 847 43.35 5.59 26.54
N ASN A 848 42.78 5.87 25.37
CA ASN A 848 43.41 6.63 24.30
C ASN A 848 43.51 8.16 24.58
N GLY A 849 43.32 8.60 25.82
CA GLY A 849 43.33 10.03 26.19
C GLY A 849 42.14 10.82 25.62
N LYS A 850 41.03 10.15 25.30
CA LYS A 850 39.77 10.80 24.93
C LYS A 850 38.93 11.01 26.19
N SER A 851 38.38 12.21 26.37
CA SER A 851 37.47 12.53 27.47
C SER A 851 36.27 13.33 26.98
N HIS A 852 35.16 13.17 27.68
CA HIS A 852 33.95 13.97 27.48
C HIS A 852 33.42 14.49 28.81
N LEU A 853 32.88 15.70 28.77
CA LEU A 853 32.04 16.27 29.82
C LEU A 853 30.85 16.92 29.14
N MET A 854 29.65 16.53 29.55
CA MET A 854 28.39 16.99 28.98
C MET A 854 27.44 17.38 30.11
N VAL A 855 27.07 18.66 30.16
CA VAL A 855 25.97 19.20 30.96
C VAL A 855 24.85 19.50 29.96
N THR A 856 24.00 18.50 29.71
CA THR A 856 23.00 18.53 28.64
C THR A 856 21.78 19.37 29.02
N PRO A 857 21.20 20.15 28.08
CA PRO A 857 21.65 20.38 26.70
C PRO A 857 22.76 21.42 26.55
N LEU A 858 23.03 22.22 27.60
CA LEU A 858 23.75 23.49 27.52
C LEU A 858 25.21 23.39 27.08
N PHE A 859 26.05 22.58 27.72
CA PHE A 859 27.50 22.62 27.53
C PHE A 859 28.13 21.25 27.30
N TRP A 860 28.80 21.06 26.16
CA TRP A 860 29.54 19.84 25.83
C TRP A 860 31.01 20.14 25.50
N LYS A 861 31.91 19.41 26.17
CA LYS A 861 33.36 19.45 25.99
C LYS A 861 33.83 18.05 25.58
N PHE A 862 34.47 17.94 24.42
CA PHE A 862 35.06 16.71 23.90
C PHE A 862 36.54 16.96 23.60
N ASP A 863 37.42 16.26 24.30
CA ASP A 863 38.87 16.41 24.16
C ASP A 863 39.55 15.10 23.75
N SER A 864 40.67 15.26 23.06
CA SER A 864 41.59 14.20 22.65
C SER A 864 42.98 14.81 22.42
N LYS A 865 44.01 13.98 22.22
CA LYS A 865 45.42 14.44 22.08
C LYS A 865 45.68 15.50 20.99
N ALA A 866 44.82 15.67 19.99
CA ALA A 866 45.03 16.61 18.89
C ALA A 866 43.75 17.32 18.38
N LYS A 867 42.59 17.03 18.98
CA LYS A 867 41.30 17.62 18.59
C LYS A 867 40.53 18.01 19.84
N HIS A 868 40.12 19.28 19.89
CA HIS A 868 39.40 19.88 21.00
C HIS A 868 38.10 20.47 20.48
N ARG A 869 36.98 20.16 21.13
CA ARG A 869 35.67 20.70 20.76
C ARG A 869 34.89 21.17 21.99
N ARG A 870 34.43 22.42 21.94
CA ARG A 870 33.61 23.04 22.99
C ARG A 870 32.31 23.53 22.36
N ILE A 871 31.18 23.21 22.96
CA ILE A 871 29.84 23.56 22.46
C ILE A 871 29.07 24.15 23.64
N LEU A 872 28.51 25.33 23.47
CA LEU A 872 27.52 25.95 24.33
C LEU A 872 26.24 26.10 23.51
N PHE A 873 25.37 25.09 23.52
CA PHE A 873 24.22 25.01 22.62
C PHE A 873 23.10 25.99 23.01
N PRO A 874 22.44 26.67 22.04
CA PRO A 874 22.73 26.72 20.61
C PRO A 874 23.75 27.81 20.20
N LEU A 875 24.19 28.61 21.18
CA LEU A 875 24.91 29.88 20.97
C LEU A 875 26.26 29.72 20.28
N PHE A 876 27.09 28.76 20.69
CA PHE A 876 28.50 28.68 20.31
C PHE A 876 28.98 27.25 20.08
N THR A 877 29.82 27.04 19.07
CA THR A 877 30.64 25.83 18.91
C THR A 877 32.02 26.21 18.38
N SER A 878 33.06 25.73 19.05
CA SER A 878 34.45 25.81 18.61
C SER A 878 35.03 24.42 18.43
N TYR A 879 35.79 24.24 17.35
CA TYR A 879 36.55 23.04 17.02
C TYR A 879 37.95 23.43 16.56
N SER A 880 38.98 22.82 17.16
CA SER A 880 40.37 22.94 16.72
C SER A 880 41.00 21.56 16.53
N ASP A 881 41.85 21.46 15.51
CA ASP A 881 42.53 20.25 15.07
C ASP A 881 44.00 20.59 14.80
N THR A 882 44.83 20.44 15.84
CA THR A 882 46.22 20.91 15.83
C THR A 882 47.06 20.15 14.80
N ALA A 883 46.79 18.86 14.61
CA ALA A 883 47.47 18.03 13.62
C ALA A 883 47.19 18.46 12.16
N ASN A 884 46.02 19.06 11.89
CA ASN A 884 45.61 19.45 10.53
C ASN A 884 45.67 20.96 10.28
N HIS A 885 46.06 21.77 11.28
CA HIS A 885 45.98 23.23 11.23
C HIS A 885 44.58 23.73 10.79
N LYS A 886 43.53 23.14 11.37
CA LYS A 886 42.13 23.49 11.08
C LYS A 886 41.42 24.02 12.31
N GLN A 887 40.71 25.13 12.14
CA GLN A 887 39.88 25.75 13.18
C GLN A 887 38.52 26.11 12.60
N PHE A 888 37.47 25.92 13.39
CA PHE A 888 36.09 26.20 13.02
C PHE A 888 35.31 26.70 14.25
N ASP A 889 34.91 27.97 14.20
CA ASP A 889 34.19 28.64 15.27
C ASP A 889 32.88 29.21 14.74
N VAL A 890 31.77 28.94 15.42
CA VAL A 890 30.45 29.45 15.06
C VAL A 890 29.78 30.02 16.30
N LEU A 891 29.40 31.30 16.22
CA LEU A 891 28.52 32.00 17.14
C LEU A 891 27.14 32.12 16.47
N LEU A 892 26.32 31.07 16.63
CA LEU A 892 24.94 30.95 16.11
C LEU A 892 24.79 31.31 14.61
N LEU A 893 24.20 32.48 14.35
CA LEU A 893 24.10 33.12 13.03
C LEU A 893 25.02 34.35 12.91
N LEU A 894 25.47 34.90 14.05
CA LEU A 894 26.19 36.18 14.14
C LEU A 894 27.55 36.11 13.44
N VAL A 895 28.36 35.09 13.75
CA VAL A 895 29.70 34.91 13.20
C VAL A 895 29.95 33.44 12.89
N ARG A 896 30.55 33.16 11.74
CA ARG A 896 31.11 31.84 11.39
C ARG A 896 32.51 32.04 10.83
N HIS A 897 33.50 31.44 11.46
CA HIS A 897 34.89 31.49 11.05
C HIS A 897 35.39 30.07 10.77
N SER A 898 36.00 29.86 9.61
CA SER A 898 36.75 28.65 9.30
C SER A 898 38.11 28.99 8.74
N SER A 899 39.14 28.29 9.21
CA SER A 899 40.48 28.36 8.67
C SER A 899 41.07 26.97 8.47
N ALA A 900 41.86 26.86 7.40
CA ALA A 900 42.72 25.75 7.05
C ALA A 900 44.01 26.32 6.43
N SER A 901 45.04 25.49 6.27
CA SER A 901 46.37 25.92 5.77
C SER A 901 46.34 26.83 4.53
N ASN A 902 45.40 26.60 3.60
CA ASN A 902 45.37 27.26 2.29
C ASN A 902 44.13 28.18 2.09
N SER A 903 43.24 28.30 3.08
CA SER A 903 42.01 29.10 2.95
C SER A 903 41.41 29.54 4.29
N SER A 904 40.69 30.67 4.23
CA SER A 904 39.91 31.20 5.35
C SER A 904 38.57 31.74 4.85
N ASN A 905 37.45 31.36 5.48
CA ASN A 905 36.14 31.96 5.25
C ASN A 905 35.62 32.57 6.56
N LEU A 906 35.13 33.81 6.48
CA LEU A 906 34.43 34.51 7.55
C LEU A 906 33.04 34.91 7.05
N SER A 907 32.00 34.39 7.68
CA SER A 907 30.62 34.87 7.51
C SER A 907 30.18 35.69 8.72
N ILE A 908 29.45 36.78 8.49
CA ILE A 908 28.79 37.58 9.54
C ILE A 908 27.31 37.67 9.18
N LEU A 909 26.41 37.46 10.16
CA LEU A 909 24.96 37.35 9.95
C LEU A 909 24.62 36.37 8.79
N TRP A 910 25.16 35.15 8.83
CA TRP A 910 25.06 34.20 7.71
C TRP A 910 23.59 33.97 7.28
N PRO A 911 23.25 34.07 5.99
CA PRO A 911 24.12 34.16 4.81
C PRO A 911 24.34 35.59 4.24
N ILE A 912 24.09 36.65 5.02
CA ILE A 912 24.18 38.05 4.57
C ILE A 912 25.62 38.42 4.18
N VAL A 913 26.56 38.41 5.14
CA VAL A 913 27.95 38.77 4.87
C VAL A 913 28.80 37.51 4.75
N GLU A 914 29.62 37.42 3.70
CA GLU A 914 30.61 36.37 3.54
C GLU A 914 31.90 36.92 2.91
N ARG A 915 33.04 36.48 3.43
CA ARG A 915 34.38 36.87 2.99
C ARG A 915 35.27 35.63 2.94
N GLU A 916 35.57 35.19 1.72
CA GLU A 916 36.44 34.04 1.47
C GLU A 916 37.78 34.50 0.87
N LYS A 917 38.87 33.94 1.41
CA LYS A 917 40.24 34.11 0.91
C LYS A 917 40.84 32.74 0.66
N SER A 918 41.27 32.51 -0.57
CA SER A 918 42.09 31.37 -0.99
C SER A 918 43.41 31.88 -1.58
N ILE A 919 44.32 30.99 -1.93
CA ILE A 919 45.59 31.33 -2.62
C ILE A 919 45.29 32.06 -3.94
N ASN A 920 44.33 31.56 -4.72
CA ASN A 920 44.09 32.01 -6.10
C ASN A 920 42.97 33.05 -6.26
N TYR A 921 42.23 33.40 -5.20
CA TYR A 921 41.19 34.43 -5.26
C TYR A 921 40.79 35.01 -3.91
N LYS A 922 40.20 36.21 -3.96
CA LYS A 922 39.44 36.84 -2.86
C LYS A 922 37.99 36.97 -3.31
N TYR A 923 37.05 36.62 -2.45
CA TYR A 923 35.60 36.77 -2.67
C TYR A 923 34.94 37.48 -1.49
N PHE A 924 33.98 38.34 -1.77
CA PHE A 924 33.18 39.06 -0.79
C PHE A 924 31.73 39.16 -1.26
N ARG A 925 30.80 39.01 -0.31
CA ARG A 925 29.36 39.09 -0.53
C ARG A 925 28.70 39.82 0.65
N PHE A 926 27.82 40.74 0.32
CA PHE A 926 26.76 41.29 1.16
C PHE A 926 25.44 41.01 0.44
N ALA A 927 24.78 39.90 0.74
CA ALA A 927 23.64 39.39 0.00
C ALA A 927 22.34 40.17 0.30
N PRO A 928 21.46 40.41 -0.69
CA PRO A 928 21.64 40.11 -2.12
C PRO A 928 22.48 41.17 -2.87
N LEU A 929 22.68 42.35 -2.27
CA LEU A 929 23.08 43.58 -2.96
C LEU A 929 24.49 43.55 -3.58
N VAL A 930 25.55 43.33 -2.79
CA VAL A 930 26.94 43.60 -3.22
C VAL A 930 27.76 42.33 -3.32
N TRP A 931 28.19 41.92 -4.52
CA TRP A 931 29.09 40.77 -4.73
C TRP A 931 30.39 41.23 -5.40
N SER A 932 31.52 40.66 -4.97
CA SER A 932 32.85 40.98 -5.48
C SER A 932 33.74 39.74 -5.54
N LYS A 933 34.41 39.51 -6.67
CA LYS A 933 35.43 38.46 -6.80
C LYS A 933 36.64 39.02 -7.53
N LYS A 934 37.84 38.77 -6.99
CA LYS A 934 39.12 39.13 -7.64
C LYS A 934 40.03 37.90 -7.70
N SER A 935 40.37 37.46 -8.91
CA SER A 935 41.39 36.44 -9.21
C SER A 935 42.32 36.92 -10.34
N PRO A 936 43.46 36.24 -10.59
CA PRO A 936 44.40 36.65 -11.65
C PRO A 936 43.87 36.58 -13.08
N THR A 937 42.78 35.84 -13.33
CA THR A 937 42.20 35.62 -14.67
C THR A 937 40.92 36.41 -14.90
N PHE A 938 40.19 36.75 -13.84
CA PHE A 938 38.88 37.38 -13.91
C PHE A 938 38.58 38.14 -12.61
N SER A 939 37.99 39.33 -12.74
CA SER A 939 37.42 40.04 -11.61
C SER A 939 36.08 40.67 -11.95
N TYR A 940 35.18 40.72 -10.96
CA TYR A 940 33.92 41.44 -11.07
C TYR A 940 33.54 42.09 -9.73
N PHE A 941 32.77 43.17 -9.83
CA PHE A 941 32.13 43.86 -8.73
C PHE A 941 30.70 44.23 -9.16
N THR A 942 29.71 44.02 -8.31
CA THR A 942 28.31 44.33 -8.64
C THR A 942 27.53 44.78 -7.42
N ILE A 943 26.62 45.74 -7.64
CA ILE A 943 25.61 46.22 -6.70
C ILE A 943 24.26 45.99 -7.40
N GLN A 944 23.58 44.89 -7.12
CA GLN A 944 22.38 44.49 -7.87
C GLN A 944 21.15 45.31 -7.46
N PRO A 945 20.24 45.66 -8.39
CA PRO A 945 20.33 45.54 -9.86
C PRO A 945 21.09 46.70 -10.55
N PHE A 946 21.59 47.66 -9.78
CA PHE A 946 22.02 48.99 -10.24
C PHE A 946 23.35 49.02 -11.02
N PHE A 947 24.33 48.19 -10.67
CA PHE A 947 25.69 48.26 -11.20
C PHE A 947 26.34 46.88 -11.33
N TYR A 948 27.08 46.67 -12.42
CA TYR A 948 27.95 45.51 -12.64
C TYR A 948 29.18 45.97 -13.42
N HIS A 949 30.38 45.70 -12.91
CA HIS A 949 31.66 45.84 -13.59
C HIS A 949 32.37 44.50 -13.63
N SER A 950 32.95 44.14 -14.77
CA SER A 950 33.79 42.95 -14.89
C SER A 950 34.97 43.20 -15.83
N VAL A 951 36.13 42.64 -15.48
CA VAL A 951 37.38 42.71 -16.24
C VAL A 951 37.95 41.31 -16.42
N SER A 952 38.24 40.95 -17.65
CA SER A 952 39.07 39.80 -18.06
C SER A 952 40.34 40.29 -18.79
N LYS A 953 41.17 39.37 -19.29
CA LYS A 953 42.33 39.71 -20.14
C LYS A 953 41.96 40.38 -21.47
N GLU A 954 40.73 40.22 -21.94
CA GLU A 954 40.30 40.60 -23.30
C GLU A 954 39.24 41.70 -23.29
N ASN A 955 38.37 41.69 -22.28
CA ASN A 955 37.14 42.44 -22.26
C ASN A 955 36.92 43.09 -20.89
N GLU A 956 36.54 44.36 -20.93
CA GLU A 956 35.96 45.07 -19.81
C GLU A 956 34.47 45.37 -20.11
N THR A 957 33.61 45.29 -19.10
CA THR A 957 32.17 45.53 -19.25
C THR A 957 31.60 46.21 -18.02
N TYR A 958 30.84 47.28 -18.26
CA TYR A 958 29.99 47.94 -17.28
C TYR A 958 28.52 47.75 -17.69
N ARG A 959 27.65 47.50 -16.71
CA ARG A 959 26.19 47.51 -16.87
C ARG A 959 25.60 48.35 -15.76
N ILE A 960 24.66 49.23 -16.11
CA ILE A 960 23.93 50.11 -15.20
C ILE A 960 22.44 49.80 -15.35
N LEU A 961 21.73 49.75 -14.22
CA LEU A 961 20.28 49.54 -14.14
C LEU A 961 19.80 48.34 -14.98
N TRP A 962 20.28 47.12 -14.67
CA TRP A 962 19.83 45.86 -15.31
C TRP A 962 19.81 45.90 -16.86
N GLU A 963 20.94 46.24 -17.48
CA GLU A 963 21.11 46.42 -18.94
C GLU A 963 20.33 47.56 -19.60
N LEU A 964 19.75 48.49 -18.83
CA LEU A 964 19.27 49.78 -19.34
C LEU A 964 20.40 50.59 -19.98
N PHE A 965 21.62 50.50 -19.44
CA PHE A 965 22.85 50.93 -20.13
C PHE A 965 23.95 49.88 -19.98
N VAL A 966 24.65 49.58 -21.07
CA VAL A 966 25.76 48.63 -21.12
C VAL A 966 26.89 49.19 -21.96
N HIS A 967 28.05 49.41 -21.33
CA HIS A 967 29.32 49.74 -21.98
C HIS A 967 30.21 48.50 -22.02
N ARG A 968 30.80 48.18 -23.18
CA ARG A 968 31.76 47.09 -23.36
C ARG A 968 32.99 47.60 -24.09
N ASN A 969 34.15 47.42 -23.48
CA ASN A 969 35.44 47.83 -23.98
C ASN A 969 36.22 46.55 -24.34
N GLN A 970 36.25 46.21 -25.62
CA GLN A 970 37.02 45.08 -26.14
C GLN A 970 38.43 45.60 -26.43
N LEU A 971 39.38 45.26 -25.55
CA LEU A 971 40.63 45.98 -25.39
C LEU A 971 41.44 45.99 -26.70
N GLY A 972 41.88 47.18 -27.11
CA GLY A 972 42.61 47.38 -28.37
C GLY A 972 41.77 47.35 -29.66
N ILE A 973 40.50 46.95 -29.62
CA ILE A 973 39.66 46.74 -30.80
C ILE A 973 38.52 47.78 -30.90
N LYS A 974 37.57 47.77 -29.96
CA LYS A 974 36.38 48.64 -30.03
C LYS A 974 35.73 48.94 -28.67
N ARG A 975 35.00 50.04 -28.62
CA ARG A 975 34.19 50.50 -27.48
C ARG A 975 32.72 50.54 -27.90
N SER A 976 31.92 49.64 -27.35
CA SER A 976 30.48 49.51 -27.61
C SER A 976 29.66 50.12 -26.47
N ASN A 977 28.82 51.10 -26.76
CA ASN A 977 27.76 51.55 -25.86
C ASN A 977 26.42 50.99 -26.34
N SER A 978 25.53 50.65 -25.41
CA SER A 978 24.17 50.21 -25.74
C SER A 978 23.17 50.60 -24.66
N ILE A 979 21.96 50.96 -25.07
CA ILE A 979 20.85 51.37 -24.21
C ILE A 979 19.69 50.40 -24.40
N LEU A 980 19.01 50.04 -23.31
CA LEU A 980 17.76 49.28 -23.25
C LEU A 980 17.83 48.02 -24.13
N TRP A 981 18.67 47.06 -23.73
CA TRP A 981 18.91 45.79 -24.45
C TRP A 981 19.26 45.93 -25.94
N LYS A 982 20.04 46.97 -26.30
CA LYS A 982 20.45 47.34 -27.67
C LYS A 982 19.36 48.00 -28.53
N VAL A 983 18.30 48.56 -27.95
CA VAL A 983 17.39 49.46 -28.69
C VAL A 983 18.15 50.66 -29.27
N THR A 984 19.19 51.15 -28.58
CA THR A 984 20.21 52.03 -29.17
C THR A 984 21.58 51.39 -29.01
N THR A 985 22.43 51.48 -30.04
CA THR A 985 23.84 51.05 -30.00
C THR A 985 24.75 52.10 -30.60
N TRP A 986 25.92 52.31 -29.99
CA TRP A 986 26.96 53.22 -30.48
C TRP A 986 28.34 52.59 -30.26
N ASP A 987 28.87 52.01 -31.33
CA ASP A 987 30.22 51.46 -31.38
C ASP A 987 31.19 52.52 -31.92
N LYS A 988 32.37 52.61 -31.30
CA LYS A 988 33.56 53.30 -31.84
C LYS A 988 34.72 52.32 -31.94
N TYR A 989 35.50 52.44 -33.01
CA TYR A 989 36.69 51.63 -33.25
C TYR A 989 37.96 52.50 -33.16
N ASN A 990 39.09 51.89 -32.85
CA ASN A 990 40.34 52.62 -32.61
C ASN A 990 40.94 53.29 -33.86
N ASN A 991 40.50 52.89 -35.07
CA ASN A 991 40.89 53.49 -36.35
C ASN A 991 40.06 54.74 -36.74
N GLY A 992 39.12 55.18 -35.89
CA GLY A 992 38.23 56.32 -36.16
C GLY A 992 36.87 55.96 -36.74
N ASP A 993 36.62 54.68 -37.06
CA ASP A 993 35.30 54.20 -37.49
C ASP A 993 34.26 54.29 -36.35
N HIS A 994 32.98 54.38 -36.74
CA HIS A 994 31.84 54.43 -35.83
C HIS A 994 30.61 53.73 -36.41
N ASP A 995 29.79 53.11 -35.56
CA ASP A 995 28.48 52.58 -35.93
C ASP A 995 27.43 53.02 -34.88
N PHE A 996 26.57 53.96 -35.25
CA PHE A 996 25.41 54.36 -34.44
C PHE A 996 24.14 53.78 -35.05
N ARG A 997 23.31 53.10 -34.25
CA ARG A 997 22.00 52.55 -34.66
C ARG A 997 20.94 52.77 -33.58
N LEU A 998 19.73 53.10 -34.01
CA LEU A 998 18.53 53.19 -33.19
C LEU A 998 17.44 52.29 -33.80
N LEU A 999 16.86 51.42 -32.96
CA LEU A 999 15.93 50.34 -33.34
C LEU A 999 16.45 49.49 -34.53
N TYR A 1000 17.78 49.32 -34.59
CA TYR A 1000 18.61 48.66 -35.61
C TYR A 1000 18.47 49.14 -37.08
N LEU A 1001 17.24 49.38 -37.56
CA LEU A 1001 16.91 49.80 -38.92
C LEU A 1001 16.33 51.22 -39.00
N LEU A 1002 15.65 51.69 -37.95
CA LEU A 1002 14.91 52.97 -37.97
C LEU A 1002 15.82 54.15 -38.26
N TYR A 1003 16.97 54.21 -37.57
CA TYR A 1003 18.03 55.18 -37.88
C TYR A 1003 19.40 54.52 -37.73
N ALA A 1004 20.28 54.80 -38.69
CA ALA A 1004 21.67 54.37 -38.67
C ALA A 1004 22.58 55.51 -39.14
N ASN A 1005 23.74 55.66 -38.52
CA ASN A 1005 24.82 56.53 -38.99
C ASN A 1005 26.15 55.83 -38.69
N SER A 1006 26.69 55.20 -39.73
CA SER A 1006 27.85 54.33 -39.71
C SER A 1006 28.91 54.83 -40.67
N ASN A 1007 30.17 54.69 -40.28
CA ASN A 1007 31.33 54.68 -41.16
C ASN A 1007 32.29 53.62 -40.63
N VAL A 1008 32.39 52.47 -41.31
CA VAL A 1008 33.24 51.34 -40.90
C VAL A 1008 34.04 50.82 -42.07
N ASN A 1009 35.37 50.74 -41.92
CA ASN A 1009 36.36 50.44 -42.96
C ASN A 1009 36.13 51.28 -44.23
N GLY A 1010 35.83 52.57 -44.06
CA GLY A 1010 35.53 53.51 -45.15
C GLY A 1010 34.19 53.29 -45.88
N LYS A 1011 33.33 52.39 -45.39
CA LYS A 1011 31.95 52.24 -45.85
C LYS A 1011 31.02 53.07 -44.99
N VAL A 1012 30.38 54.08 -45.58
CA VAL A 1012 29.40 54.93 -44.92
C VAL A 1012 27.99 54.38 -45.15
N GLU A 1013 27.19 54.27 -44.09
CA GLU A 1013 25.75 53.99 -44.12
C GLU A 1013 25.02 55.09 -43.32
N LYS A 1014 24.03 55.76 -43.91
CA LYS A 1014 23.12 56.67 -43.21
C LYS A 1014 21.67 56.33 -43.54
N SER A 1015 20.92 55.87 -42.55
CA SER A 1015 19.51 55.48 -42.67
C SER A 1015 18.63 56.36 -41.77
N LEU A 1016 17.47 56.75 -42.29
CA LEU A 1016 16.28 57.14 -41.53
C LEU A 1016 15.10 56.46 -42.23
N PHE A 1017 14.84 55.20 -41.89
CA PHE A 1017 13.88 54.36 -42.61
C PHE A 1017 12.42 54.82 -42.39
N PRO A 1018 11.57 54.90 -43.43
CA PRO A 1018 11.82 54.67 -44.87
C PRO A 1018 12.16 55.95 -45.65
N PHE A 1019 12.35 57.08 -44.98
CA PHE A 1019 12.45 58.41 -45.58
C PHE A 1019 13.79 58.71 -46.26
N TYR A 1020 14.90 58.13 -45.79
CA TYR A 1020 16.24 58.40 -46.30
C TYR A 1020 17.15 57.18 -46.15
N TYR A 1021 17.92 56.86 -47.19
CA TYR A 1021 18.97 55.84 -47.12
C TYR A 1021 20.14 56.23 -48.02
N LEU A 1022 21.34 56.37 -47.46
CA LEU A 1022 22.58 56.68 -48.16
C LEU A 1022 23.64 55.63 -47.83
N THR A 1023 24.24 55.03 -48.85
CA THR A 1023 25.47 54.24 -48.72
C THR A 1023 26.59 54.82 -49.58
N LYS A 1024 27.84 54.66 -49.15
CA LYS A 1024 29.04 54.99 -49.93
C LYS A 1024 30.15 53.99 -49.59
N ASP A 1025 30.74 53.34 -50.60
CA ASP A 1025 31.90 52.46 -50.42
C ASP A 1025 33.23 53.21 -50.66
N THR A 1026 34.32 52.62 -50.17
CA THR A 1026 35.71 52.95 -50.52
C THR A 1026 35.96 53.01 -52.03
N ASN A 1027 35.31 52.13 -52.80
CA ASN A 1027 35.45 52.00 -54.26
C ASN A 1027 34.77 53.14 -55.06
N GLY A 1028 34.29 54.19 -54.39
CA GLY A 1028 33.62 55.34 -55.03
C GLY A 1028 32.15 55.10 -55.41
N ASN A 1029 31.60 53.92 -55.07
CA ASN A 1029 30.16 53.67 -55.15
C ASN A 1029 29.41 54.61 -54.19
N ARG A 1030 28.20 55.02 -54.59
CA ARG A 1030 27.25 55.74 -53.75
C ARG A 1030 25.83 55.33 -54.15
N SER A 1031 24.96 55.07 -53.17
CA SER A 1031 23.52 54.94 -53.39
C SER A 1031 22.83 55.91 -52.46
N LEU A 1032 21.89 56.70 -52.97
CA LEU A 1032 21.06 57.63 -52.20
C LEU A 1032 19.61 57.35 -52.57
N SER A 1033 18.76 57.19 -51.55
CA SER A 1033 17.32 57.03 -51.68
C SER A 1033 16.63 58.00 -50.73
N ALA A 1034 15.57 58.67 -51.18
CA ALA A 1034 14.86 59.67 -50.40
C ALA A 1034 13.34 59.64 -50.65
N PHE A 1035 12.58 60.07 -49.64
CA PHE A 1035 11.13 60.20 -49.65
C PHE A 1035 10.41 58.87 -49.98
N PHE A 1036 10.40 57.91 -49.05
CA PHE A 1036 9.92 56.54 -49.28
C PHE A 1036 10.58 55.87 -50.50
N TYR A 1037 11.87 56.14 -50.71
CA TYR A 1037 12.63 55.71 -51.90
C TYR A 1037 12.01 56.15 -53.24
N PHE A 1038 11.16 57.19 -53.28
CA PHE A 1038 10.65 57.74 -54.53
C PHE A 1038 11.79 58.33 -55.37
N TYR A 1039 12.66 59.14 -54.77
CA TYR A 1039 13.89 59.60 -55.42
C TYR A 1039 15.04 58.62 -55.14
N ASN A 1040 15.76 58.22 -56.18
CA ASN A 1040 16.99 57.43 -56.06
C ASN A 1040 18.09 58.01 -56.95
N SER A 1041 19.27 58.28 -56.38
CA SER A 1041 20.48 58.66 -57.11
C SER A 1041 21.57 57.63 -56.82
N LEU A 1042 22.11 57.03 -57.88
CA LEU A 1042 23.01 55.89 -57.80
C LEU A 1042 24.25 56.13 -58.66
N LYS A 1043 25.42 55.92 -58.06
CA LYS A 1043 26.73 55.91 -58.71
C LYS A 1043 27.43 54.60 -58.40
N ARG A 1044 27.81 53.82 -59.42
CA ARG A 1044 28.58 52.58 -59.25
C ARG A 1044 29.79 52.60 -60.15
N LYS A 1045 30.94 52.16 -59.63
CA LYS A 1045 32.13 51.94 -60.44
C LYS A 1045 31.88 50.74 -61.35
N ILE A 1046 32.17 50.88 -62.64
CA ILE A 1046 32.04 49.78 -63.60
C ILE A 1046 33.25 48.85 -63.41
N PRO A 1047 33.07 47.51 -63.31
CA PRO A 1047 34.19 46.57 -63.18
C PRO A 1047 35.25 46.77 -64.26
N ASN A 1048 36.52 46.54 -63.90
CA ASN A 1048 37.69 46.64 -64.79
C ASN A 1048 37.94 47.99 -65.50
N THR A 1049 37.15 49.04 -65.22
CA THR A 1049 37.38 50.39 -65.78
C THR A 1049 37.63 51.44 -64.70
N LYS A 1050 37.96 52.67 -65.13
CA LYS A 1050 38.00 53.88 -64.27
C LYS A 1050 36.66 54.64 -64.27
N GLU A 1051 35.68 54.21 -65.06
CA GLU A 1051 34.42 54.90 -65.28
C GLU A 1051 33.36 54.53 -64.25
N TYR A 1052 32.36 55.40 -64.12
CA TYR A 1052 31.26 55.23 -63.17
C TYR A 1052 29.93 55.38 -63.87
N TYR A 1053 29.11 54.34 -63.80
CA TYR A 1053 27.70 54.45 -64.12
C TYR A 1053 27.00 55.35 -63.11
N GLN A 1054 26.20 56.31 -63.60
CA GLN A 1054 25.44 57.27 -62.81
C GLN A 1054 24.01 57.35 -63.32
N GLU A 1055 23.05 57.33 -62.39
CA GLU A 1055 21.62 57.32 -62.68
C GLU A 1055 20.81 58.01 -61.57
N GLU A 1056 19.82 58.80 -61.95
CA GLU A 1056 18.82 59.41 -61.06
C GLU A 1056 17.41 59.02 -61.51
N ARG A 1057 16.56 58.59 -60.57
CA ARG A 1057 15.17 58.18 -60.81
C ARG A 1057 14.19 58.85 -59.84
N ILE A 1058 12.98 59.13 -60.31
CA ILE A 1058 11.79 59.40 -59.48
C ILE A 1058 10.76 58.27 -59.65
N PHE A 1059 9.95 58.03 -58.62
CA PHE A 1059 8.99 56.93 -58.50
C PHE A 1059 9.57 55.57 -58.95
N TRP A 1060 10.81 55.28 -58.50
CA TRP A 1060 11.56 54.02 -58.73
C TRP A 1060 11.93 53.69 -60.20
N LEU A 1061 11.19 54.25 -61.17
CA LEU A 1061 11.17 53.86 -62.58
C LEU A 1061 11.50 55.00 -63.55
N ILE A 1062 11.14 56.25 -63.22
CA ILE A 1062 11.29 57.40 -64.12
C ILE A 1062 12.73 57.91 -64.05
N ARG A 1063 13.58 57.43 -64.97
CA ARG A 1063 14.97 57.88 -65.13
C ARG A 1063 15.01 59.33 -65.62
N ILE A 1064 15.51 60.24 -64.78
CA ILE A 1064 15.62 61.68 -65.06
C ILE A 1064 16.96 62.01 -65.70
N ARG A 1065 18.05 61.47 -65.14
CA ARG A 1065 19.43 61.64 -65.62
C ARG A 1065 20.14 60.30 -65.61
N SER A 1066 20.93 60.05 -66.64
CA SER A 1066 21.93 58.98 -66.63
C SER A 1066 23.02 59.27 -67.67
N ASN A 1067 24.26 58.92 -67.34
CA ASN A 1067 25.40 59.02 -68.27
C ASN A 1067 25.52 57.82 -69.22
N TYR A 1068 24.54 56.89 -69.24
CA TYR A 1068 24.55 55.68 -70.08
C TYR A 1068 24.91 55.95 -71.55
N LYS A 1069 24.30 56.96 -72.19
CA LYS A 1069 24.59 57.31 -73.59
C LYS A 1069 26.05 57.73 -73.79
N ILE A 1070 26.62 58.49 -72.84
CA ILE A 1070 28.00 58.98 -72.88
C ILE A 1070 28.99 57.82 -72.68
N LEU A 1071 28.68 56.89 -71.78
CA LEU A 1071 29.48 55.68 -71.56
C LEU A 1071 29.46 54.76 -72.80
N LYS A 1072 28.29 54.56 -73.41
CA LYS A 1072 28.15 53.81 -74.66
C LYS A 1072 28.89 54.48 -75.83
N GLN A 1073 28.87 55.81 -75.94
CA GLN A 1073 29.66 56.56 -76.93
C GLN A 1073 31.18 56.44 -76.71
N LYS A 1074 31.63 56.20 -75.47
CA LYS A 1074 33.04 55.90 -75.13
C LYS A 1074 33.44 54.44 -75.37
N GLY A 1075 32.56 53.59 -75.90
CA GLY A 1075 32.80 52.15 -76.02
C GLY A 1075 32.83 51.42 -74.67
N VAL A 1076 32.37 52.05 -73.59
CA VAL A 1076 32.29 51.43 -72.25
C VAL A 1076 30.91 50.79 -72.10
N GLU A 1077 30.89 49.46 -72.16
CA GLU A 1077 29.67 48.69 -71.89
C GLU A 1077 29.27 48.81 -70.42
N VAL A 1078 27.96 48.89 -70.19
CA VAL A 1078 27.36 49.05 -68.87
C VAL A 1078 26.18 48.09 -68.78
N GLU A 1079 26.31 47.12 -67.87
CA GLU A 1079 25.24 46.20 -67.43
C GLU A 1079 24.40 46.83 -66.31
#